data_AF-A0A5P1F5B1-F1
#
_entry.id   AF-A0A5P1F5B1-F1
#
_cell.length_a   1.000
_cell.length_b   1.000
_cell.length_c   1.000
_cell.angle_alpha   90.00
_cell.angle_beta   90.00
_cell.angle_gamma   90.00
#
_symmetry.space_group_name_H-M   'P 1'
#
loop_
_entity.id
_entity.type
_entity.pdbx_description
1 polymer ?
#
loop_
_entity_poly.entity_id
_entity_poly.type
_entity_poly.pdbx_seq_one_letter_code
_entity_poly.pdbx_strand_id
1 'polypeptide(L)'
;MSKTSNGSPATAAIKAATNPMVSPLLTDLYQFTMAYAYWKAGKHQERAVFDLYFRKSPFGGEYTVFGGLEECIRFIANFKFKEEDISFLRSVMPTCEDAFFDYLRKVDCSDVEVYAISEGSVVFPKVPLMIVKGPVAVVQLLETPFVNLVNYASLVTTNAARHRFVAGKSKTLLEFGLRRAQGPDGGISASKYCYVGGFDATSNVAAGKLFNIPLRGTHSHAFVSSFMSPDEIVDKALQSRDGSRTCKDFVNLVQAWLSKLQRTDSLRGIFGETNQSELAAFISYALAFPSGFLALVDTYDVMRSGIPNFCAVALALNELGYKASGIRLDSGDLAYLSVQVRKFFCAVEKEIGVPGFSRTFITASNDLNEETLDHLNKQGHEVDAYGIGTYLVTCYSQAALGCVFKLVEINSQPRIKLSEDVSKVSIPCKKRCFRLYGKEGYALVDIMTGENEPPPKIGERILCRHPFNESKRAYVVPQNVEELMKCYWAGKSDSLRGIFGETNQSELAAFISYALAFPSGFLALVDTYDVMRSGIPNFCAVALALNELGYKASGIRLDSGDLAYLSVQVRKFFCAVEKEIGVPGFSRTFITASNDLNEETLDHLNKQGHEVDAYGIGTYLVTCYSQAALGCVFKLVEINSQPRIKLSEDVSKVSIPCKKRCFRLYGKEGYALVDIMTGENEPPPKIGERILCRHPFNESKRAYVVPQNVEELMKCYWAGKSGKLREELPPLKKIRDRCMQQLEQMRPDHMRRLNPTPYKVSVSAKLYDFIHFLWLNEAPVGELQ
;
A
#
# COMPACT_ATOMS: atom_id res chain seq x y z
N MET A 1 -29.97 17.51 53.68
CA MET A 1 -28.60 16.99 53.58
C MET A 1 -28.64 15.62 52.93
N SER A 2 -28.07 15.46 51.73
CA SER A 2 -27.70 14.15 51.17
C SER A 2 -26.61 14.36 50.14
N LYS A 3 -25.44 13.75 50.36
CA LYS A 3 -24.29 13.86 49.44
C LYS A 3 -24.55 12.97 48.23
N THR A 4 -24.61 13.54 47.02
CA THR A 4 -24.40 12.76 45.80
C THR A 4 -22.91 12.46 45.66
N SER A 5 -22.56 11.19 45.79
CA SER A 5 -21.20 10.71 45.60
C SER A 5 -20.85 10.72 44.10
N ASN A 6 -19.92 11.58 43.69
CA ASN A 6 -19.26 11.46 42.39
C ASN A 6 -18.44 10.17 42.38
N GLY A 7 -19.00 9.10 41.81
CA GLY A 7 -18.23 7.92 41.44
C GLY A 7 -17.20 8.32 40.38
N SER A 8 -15.96 7.84 40.51
CA SER A 8 -14.98 7.96 39.43
C SER A 8 -15.50 7.22 38.19
N PRO A 9 -15.21 7.71 36.97
CA PRO A 9 -15.51 6.94 35.77
C PRO A 9 -14.67 5.65 35.84
N ALA A 10 -15.35 4.50 35.90
CA ALA A 10 -14.69 3.21 35.83
C ALA A 10 -13.91 3.15 34.51
N THR A 11 -12.58 3.06 34.59
CA THR A 11 -11.72 2.96 33.41
C THR A 11 -12.12 1.75 32.59
N ALA A 12 -12.69 1.99 31.41
CA ALA A 12 -13.09 0.92 30.50
C ALA A 12 -11.89 0.01 30.21
N ALA A 13 -12.09 -1.30 30.35
CA ALA A 13 -11.03 -2.28 30.16
C ALA A 13 -10.42 -2.15 28.75
N ILE A 14 -9.10 -2.12 28.67
CA ILE A 14 -8.38 -2.00 27.40
C ILE A 14 -8.58 -3.30 26.63
N LYS A 15 -9.19 -3.22 25.44
CA LYS A 15 -9.40 -4.36 24.56
C LYS A 15 -8.07 -5.03 24.20
N ALA A 16 -8.10 -6.34 23.95
CA ALA A 16 -6.95 -7.09 23.46
C ALA A 16 -6.40 -6.52 22.14
N ALA A 17 -5.17 -6.91 21.78
CA ALA A 17 -4.54 -6.56 20.52
C ALA A 17 -5.43 -6.98 19.32
N THR A 18 -5.40 -6.20 18.24
CA THR A 18 -6.29 -6.40 17.09
C THR A 18 -6.00 -7.72 16.35
N ASN A 19 -4.74 -8.16 16.36
CA ASN A 19 -4.30 -9.43 15.81
C ASN A 19 -4.14 -10.47 16.95
N PRO A 20 -4.85 -11.62 16.91
CA PRO A 20 -4.77 -12.65 17.95
C PRO A 20 -3.40 -13.36 18.03
N MET A 21 -2.54 -13.22 17.01
CA MET A 21 -1.16 -13.73 17.03
C MET A 21 -0.23 -12.89 17.93
N VAL A 22 -0.64 -11.70 18.37
CA VAL A 22 0.12 -10.86 19.31
C VAL A 22 -0.06 -11.41 20.73
N SER A 23 0.70 -12.46 21.03
CA SER A 23 0.72 -13.19 22.30
C SER A 23 2.11 -13.15 22.95
N PRO A 24 2.27 -13.60 24.20
CA PRO A 24 3.59 -13.75 24.82
C PRO A 24 4.56 -14.69 24.09
N LEU A 25 4.06 -15.55 23.18
CA LEU A 25 4.89 -16.39 22.31
C LEU A 25 5.31 -15.69 21.00
N LEU A 26 4.84 -14.47 20.70
CA LEU A 26 5.34 -13.64 19.60
C LEU A 26 6.70 -13.02 19.98
N THR A 27 7.69 -13.88 20.19
CA THR A 27 9.01 -13.52 20.66
C THR A 27 10.04 -14.58 20.24
N ASP A 28 11.32 -14.25 20.28
CA ASP A 28 12.37 -15.17 19.89
C ASP A 28 12.72 -16.15 21.04
N LEU A 29 13.10 -17.39 20.72
CA LEU A 29 13.46 -18.40 21.75
C LEU A 29 14.57 -17.92 22.70
N TYR A 30 15.52 -17.11 22.22
CA TYR A 30 16.60 -16.58 23.06
C TYR A 30 16.08 -15.61 24.14
N GLN A 31 14.90 -15.01 23.97
CA GLN A 31 14.27 -14.16 25.00
C GLN A 31 13.85 -15.00 26.21
N PHE A 32 13.33 -16.22 25.99
CA PHE A 32 13.02 -17.16 27.08
C PHE A 32 14.27 -17.74 27.74
N THR A 33 15.32 -18.07 26.98
CA THR A 33 16.56 -18.58 27.58
C THR A 33 17.29 -17.50 28.39
N MET A 34 17.27 -16.24 27.97
CA MET A 34 17.72 -15.10 28.78
C MET A 34 16.83 -14.86 30.00
N ALA A 35 15.50 -14.94 29.87
CA ALA A 35 14.59 -14.82 31.01
C ALA A 35 14.85 -15.92 32.07
N TYR A 36 15.11 -17.16 31.64
CA TYR A 36 15.54 -18.25 32.53
C TYR A 36 16.92 -17.97 33.14
N ALA A 37 17.90 -17.49 32.37
CA ALA A 37 19.22 -17.14 32.91
C ALA A 37 19.14 -16.02 33.97
N TYR A 38 18.35 -14.97 33.73
CA TYR A 38 18.07 -13.94 34.74
C TYR A 38 17.33 -14.51 35.95
N TRP A 39 16.40 -15.44 35.76
CA TRP A 39 15.67 -16.08 36.85
C TRP A 39 16.61 -16.92 37.73
N LYS A 40 17.38 -17.82 37.12
CA LYS A 40 18.38 -18.70 37.75
C LYS A 40 19.50 -17.92 38.46
N ALA A 41 19.88 -16.77 37.92
CA ALA A 41 20.85 -15.86 38.54
C ALA A 41 20.26 -14.94 39.63
N GLY A 42 18.97 -15.06 39.96
CA GLY A 42 18.27 -14.19 40.92
C GLY A 42 18.02 -12.75 40.43
N LYS A 43 18.39 -12.43 39.19
CA LYS A 43 18.35 -11.07 38.61
C LYS A 43 17.03 -10.67 37.98
N HIS A 44 16.11 -11.60 37.74
CA HIS A 44 14.87 -11.38 36.99
C HIS A 44 13.99 -10.21 37.48
N GLN A 45 14.10 -9.83 38.77
CA GLN A 45 13.39 -8.70 39.37
C GLN A 45 14.15 -7.36 39.35
N GLU A 46 15.41 -7.32 38.90
CA GLU A 46 16.19 -6.08 38.80
C GLU A 46 15.47 -5.05 37.93
N ARG A 47 15.44 -3.78 38.35
CA ARG A 47 14.69 -2.73 37.64
C ARG A 47 15.53 -2.21 36.49
N ALA A 48 15.16 -2.58 35.27
CA ALA A 48 15.81 -2.15 34.03
C ALA A 48 15.03 -1.03 33.34
N VAL A 49 15.75 -0.19 32.57
CA VAL A 49 15.20 0.78 31.62
C VAL A 49 15.77 0.48 30.24
N PHE A 50 14.87 0.33 29.27
CA PHE A 50 15.18 0.12 27.87
C PHE A 50 14.61 1.23 27.01
N ASP A 51 15.41 1.71 26.05
CA ASP A 51 14.97 2.63 25.01
C ASP A 51 14.67 1.85 23.72
N LEU A 52 13.50 2.09 23.14
CA LEU A 52 13.17 1.71 21.75
C LEU A 52 13.42 2.92 20.86
N TYR A 53 14.39 2.83 19.95
CA TYR A 53 14.73 3.92 19.02
C TYR A 53 15.19 3.37 17.66
N PHE A 54 15.23 4.21 16.64
CA PHE A 54 15.74 3.86 15.31
C PHE A 54 17.02 4.66 15.00
N ARG A 55 17.86 4.16 14.09
CA ARG A 55 19.22 4.70 13.83
C ARG A 55 19.34 5.63 12.63
N LYS A 56 18.44 5.52 11.65
CA LYS A 56 18.41 6.32 10.42
C LYS A 56 16.96 6.51 9.99
N SER A 57 16.58 7.71 9.58
CA SER A 57 15.28 7.96 8.96
C SER A 57 15.17 7.16 7.66
N PRO A 58 13.99 6.61 7.33
CA PRO A 58 13.83 5.70 6.21
C PRO A 58 13.79 6.45 4.88
N PHE A 59 13.96 5.71 3.77
CA PHE A 59 13.69 6.22 2.41
C PHE A 59 14.55 7.42 1.99
N GLY A 60 15.75 7.54 2.56
CA GLY A 60 16.65 8.69 2.35
C GLY A 60 16.10 10.04 2.84
N GLY A 61 14.94 10.06 3.52
CA GLY A 61 14.37 11.26 4.13
C GLY A 61 15.01 11.57 5.48
N GLU A 62 14.68 12.73 6.04
CA GLU A 62 15.16 13.14 7.38
C GLU A 62 14.13 12.95 8.50
N TYR A 63 12.88 12.61 8.18
CA TYR A 63 11.81 12.41 9.16
C TYR A 63 11.22 10.99 9.13
N THR A 64 10.61 10.61 10.25
CA THR A 64 9.79 9.39 10.42
C THR A 64 8.50 9.80 11.15
N VAL A 65 7.38 9.12 10.92
CA VAL A 65 6.14 9.27 11.70
C VAL A 65 5.98 8.06 12.62
N PHE A 66 5.78 8.28 13.92
CA PHE A 66 5.65 7.21 14.90
C PHE A 66 4.28 6.51 14.83
N GLY A 67 4.30 5.18 14.72
CA GLY A 67 3.12 4.30 14.69
C GLY A 67 3.34 3.03 15.51
N GLY A 68 2.25 2.38 15.94
CA GLY A 68 2.24 1.06 16.59
C GLY A 68 1.93 1.08 18.09
N LEU A 69 1.90 2.26 18.71
CA LEU A 69 1.73 2.43 20.17
C LEU A 69 0.44 1.78 20.69
N GLU A 70 -0.69 1.97 20.00
CA GLU A 70 -1.97 1.39 20.40
C GLU A 70 -1.89 -0.14 20.58
N GLU A 71 -1.28 -0.87 19.64
CA GLU A 71 -1.21 -2.33 19.72
C GLU A 71 -0.25 -2.78 20.84
N CYS A 72 0.88 -2.08 21.05
CA CYS A 72 1.77 -2.34 22.20
C CYS A 72 1.06 -2.18 23.54
N ILE A 73 0.23 -1.13 23.71
CA ILE A 73 -0.52 -0.89 24.94
C ILE A 73 -1.65 -1.91 25.13
N ARG A 74 -2.34 -2.32 24.06
CA ARG A 74 -3.35 -3.39 24.10
C ARG A 74 -2.74 -4.75 24.45
N PHE A 75 -1.54 -5.04 23.93
CA PHE A 75 -0.78 -6.25 24.23
C PHE A 75 -0.39 -6.32 25.71
N ILE A 76 0.32 -5.32 26.27
CA ILE A 76 0.73 -5.36 27.68
C ILE A 76 -0.45 -5.38 28.66
N ALA A 77 -1.56 -4.71 28.32
CA ALA A 77 -2.76 -4.70 29.14
C ALA A 77 -3.45 -6.07 29.22
N ASN A 78 -3.16 -6.98 28.28
CA ASN A 78 -3.72 -8.32 28.19
C ASN A 78 -2.63 -9.41 28.20
N PHE A 79 -1.40 -9.08 28.62
CA PHE A 79 -0.26 -10.00 28.62
C PHE A 79 -0.45 -11.10 29.67
N LYS A 80 -0.63 -12.34 29.22
CA LYS A 80 -0.72 -13.52 30.07
C LYS A 80 -0.40 -14.79 29.27
N PHE A 81 0.41 -15.67 29.84
CA PHE A 81 0.64 -17.02 29.31
C PHE A 81 -0.56 -17.93 29.57
N LYS A 82 -0.94 -18.73 28.57
CA LYS A 82 -1.89 -19.85 28.72
C LYS A 82 -1.15 -21.10 29.19
N GLU A 83 -1.86 -22.06 29.77
CA GLU A 83 -1.25 -23.35 30.15
C GLU A 83 -0.75 -24.15 28.94
N GLU A 84 -1.37 -23.97 27.77
CA GLU A 84 -0.87 -24.48 26.48
C GLU A 84 0.52 -23.89 26.13
N ASP A 85 0.68 -22.56 26.27
CA ASP A 85 1.96 -21.87 26.03
C ASP A 85 3.05 -22.39 26.98
N ILE A 86 2.72 -22.56 28.28
CA ILE A 86 3.64 -23.07 29.30
C ILE A 86 4.03 -24.53 29.04
N SER A 87 3.08 -25.35 28.61
CA SER A 87 3.30 -26.76 28.24
C SER A 87 4.21 -26.89 27.02
N PHE A 88 4.03 -26.01 26.03
CA PHE A 88 4.91 -25.91 24.87
C PHE A 88 6.32 -25.44 25.26
N LEU A 89 6.45 -24.35 26.04
CA LEU A 89 7.76 -23.86 26.50
C LEU A 89 8.52 -24.93 27.30
N ARG A 90 7.83 -25.74 28.10
CA ARG A 90 8.42 -26.87 28.83
C ARG A 90 8.96 -27.97 27.92
N SER A 91 8.32 -28.26 26.78
CA SER A 91 8.81 -29.30 25.85
C SER A 91 10.02 -28.84 25.04
N VAL A 92 10.12 -27.54 24.71
CA VAL A 92 11.28 -26.96 23.98
C VAL A 92 12.44 -26.53 24.89
N MET A 93 12.22 -26.38 26.20
CA MET A 93 13.25 -26.04 27.19
C MET A 93 13.35 -27.10 28.32
N PRO A 94 13.60 -28.39 28.01
CA PRO A 94 13.52 -29.50 28.96
C PRO A 94 14.61 -29.50 30.05
N THR A 95 15.64 -28.65 29.92
CA THR A 95 16.71 -28.47 30.91
C THR A 95 16.45 -27.33 31.90
N CYS A 96 15.29 -26.67 31.79
CA CYS A 96 14.90 -25.58 32.69
C CYS A 96 14.11 -26.12 33.89
N GLU A 97 14.33 -25.50 35.04
CA GLU A 97 13.71 -25.91 36.30
C GLU A 97 12.20 -25.63 36.32
N ASP A 98 11.42 -26.55 36.88
CA ASP A 98 9.95 -26.47 36.92
C ASP A 98 9.42 -25.14 37.50
N ALA A 99 10.10 -24.61 38.52
CA ALA A 99 9.76 -23.36 39.18
C ALA A 99 9.90 -22.12 38.26
N PHE A 100 10.67 -22.19 37.17
CA PHE A 100 10.72 -21.13 36.16
C PHE A 100 9.39 -21.05 35.37
N PHE A 101 8.78 -22.21 35.07
CA PHE A 101 7.47 -22.24 34.41
C PHE A 101 6.35 -21.75 35.35
N ASP A 102 6.44 -22.04 36.65
CA ASP A 102 5.55 -21.45 37.67
C ASP A 102 5.75 -19.96 37.88
N TYR A 103 6.95 -19.43 37.61
CA TYR A 103 7.20 -18.00 37.50
C TYR A 103 6.50 -17.43 36.25
N LEU A 104 6.71 -18.02 35.06
CA LEU A 104 6.08 -17.56 33.81
C LEU A 104 4.55 -17.51 33.89
N ARG A 105 3.90 -18.51 34.52
CA ARG A 105 2.44 -18.51 34.80
C ARG A 105 1.94 -17.25 35.53
N LYS A 106 2.79 -16.63 36.34
CA LYS A 106 2.51 -15.46 37.18
C LYS A 106 3.01 -14.14 36.58
N VAL A 107 3.75 -14.18 35.47
CA VAL A 107 4.25 -12.97 34.80
C VAL A 107 3.09 -12.20 34.16
N ASP A 108 2.99 -10.93 34.52
CA ASP A 108 2.16 -9.93 33.86
C ASP A 108 2.97 -8.63 33.62
N CYS A 109 2.35 -7.64 33.00
CA CYS A 109 2.95 -6.31 32.78
C CYS A 109 2.55 -5.27 33.82
N SER A 110 2.10 -5.67 35.03
CA SER A 110 1.62 -4.74 36.06
C SER A 110 2.74 -3.88 36.65
N ASP A 111 3.98 -4.37 36.74
CA ASP A 111 5.14 -3.63 37.24
C ASP A 111 5.96 -2.91 36.15
N VAL A 112 5.46 -2.93 34.91
CA VAL A 112 6.05 -2.23 33.76
C VAL A 112 5.50 -0.81 33.67
N GLU A 113 6.36 0.16 33.41
CA GLU A 113 6.03 1.54 33.01
C GLU A 113 6.40 1.71 31.53
N VAL A 114 5.50 2.28 30.73
CA VAL A 114 5.76 2.65 29.33
C VAL A 114 5.52 4.14 29.13
N TYR A 115 6.58 4.83 28.74
CA TYR A 115 6.55 6.19 28.24
C TYR A 115 6.74 6.14 26.72
N ALA A 116 6.04 6.99 25.98
CA ALA A 116 6.19 7.07 24.53
C ALA A 116 5.95 8.49 24.02
N ILE A 117 6.47 8.77 22.83
CA ILE A 117 6.02 9.90 22.03
C ILE A 117 4.57 9.63 21.59
N SER A 118 3.73 10.67 21.46
CA SER A 118 2.36 10.46 20.98
C SER A 118 2.35 9.88 19.55
N GLU A 119 1.51 8.87 19.31
CA GLU A 119 1.36 8.25 17.99
C GLU A 119 0.92 9.27 16.93
N GLY A 120 1.43 9.17 15.70
CA GLY A 120 1.24 10.16 14.64
C GLY A 120 2.14 11.40 14.74
N SER A 121 3.08 11.46 15.69
CA SER A 121 4.09 12.53 15.74
C SER A 121 5.26 12.26 14.79
N VAL A 122 5.86 13.33 14.26
CA VAL A 122 7.15 13.31 13.57
C VAL A 122 8.27 13.08 14.58
N VAL A 123 9.15 12.12 14.30
CA VAL A 123 10.23 11.62 15.18
C VAL A 123 11.53 11.43 14.40
N PHE A 124 12.65 11.46 15.12
CA PHE A 124 14.01 11.53 14.53
C PHE A 124 14.94 10.44 15.08
N PRO A 125 16.02 10.09 14.34
CA PRO A 125 16.95 9.04 14.75
C PRO A 125 17.56 9.30 16.12
N LYS A 126 17.88 8.23 16.86
CA LYS A 126 18.47 8.23 18.21
C LYS A 126 17.64 8.85 19.33
N VAL A 127 16.58 9.60 19.04
CA VAL A 127 15.57 9.96 20.04
C VAL A 127 14.77 8.69 20.36
N PRO A 128 14.60 8.31 21.65
CA PRO A 128 13.70 7.21 22.00
C PRO A 128 12.27 7.48 21.51
N LEU A 129 11.65 6.48 20.90
CA LEU A 129 10.22 6.45 20.58
C LEU A 129 9.41 6.03 21.81
N MET A 130 9.94 5.04 22.53
CA MET A 130 9.39 4.50 23.76
C MET A 130 10.52 4.27 24.77
N ILE A 131 10.22 4.51 26.05
CA ILE A 131 11.07 4.15 27.19
C ILE A 131 10.26 3.15 28.03
N VAL A 132 10.76 1.93 28.16
CA VAL A 132 10.12 0.83 28.89
C VAL A 132 10.94 0.54 30.14
N LYS A 133 10.30 0.59 31.31
CA LYS A 133 10.94 0.38 32.61
C LYS A 133 10.21 -0.70 33.38
N GLY A 134 10.92 -1.65 33.99
CA GLY A 134 10.26 -2.77 34.69
C GLY A 134 11.25 -3.81 35.19
N PRO A 135 10.77 -4.96 35.68
CA PRO A 135 11.62 -6.12 35.99
C PRO A 135 12.33 -6.60 34.72
N VAL A 136 13.64 -6.80 34.77
CA VAL A 136 14.47 -7.05 33.58
C VAL A 136 13.98 -8.25 32.76
N ALA A 137 13.59 -9.36 33.39
CA ALA A 137 13.12 -10.54 32.67
C ALA A 137 11.78 -10.31 31.95
N VAL A 138 10.91 -9.46 32.51
CA VAL A 138 9.61 -9.13 31.88
C VAL A 138 9.82 -8.16 30.72
N VAL A 139 10.59 -7.09 30.93
CA VAL A 139 10.87 -6.10 29.88
C VAL A 139 11.67 -6.69 28.71
N GLN A 140 12.55 -7.65 28.99
CA GLN A 140 13.29 -8.38 27.97
C GLN A 140 12.37 -9.19 27.03
N LEU A 141 11.33 -9.85 27.57
CA LEU A 141 10.32 -10.56 26.76
C LEU A 141 9.50 -9.62 25.85
N LEU A 142 9.43 -8.32 26.17
CA LEU A 142 8.72 -7.32 25.37
C LEU A 142 9.53 -6.79 24.18
N GLU A 143 10.85 -7.03 24.11
CA GLU A 143 11.73 -6.50 23.03
C GLU A 143 11.20 -6.88 21.64
N THR A 144 11.10 -8.18 21.34
CA THR A 144 10.71 -8.68 20.03
C THR A 144 9.30 -8.21 19.60
N PRO A 145 8.22 -8.35 20.40
CA PRO A 145 6.90 -7.89 19.99
C PRO A 145 6.80 -6.36 19.87
N PHE A 146 7.43 -5.57 20.76
CA PHE A 146 7.40 -4.10 20.64
C PHE A 146 8.17 -3.64 19.40
N VAL A 147 9.35 -4.21 19.14
CA VAL A 147 10.12 -3.90 17.93
C VAL A 147 9.32 -4.30 16.68
N ASN A 148 8.67 -5.45 16.65
CA ASN A 148 7.83 -5.88 15.52
C ASN A 148 6.70 -4.87 15.23
N LEU A 149 5.86 -4.58 16.24
CA LEU A 149 4.69 -3.71 16.11
C LEU A 149 5.05 -2.26 15.73
N VAL A 150 6.06 -1.68 16.37
CA VAL A 150 6.47 -0.28 16.13
C VAL A 150 7.19 -0.10 14.81
N ASN A 151 8.06 -1.05 14.44
CA ASN A 151 8.90 -0.96 13.25
C ASN A 151 8.03 -0.93 11.99
N TYR A 152 7.11 -1.88 11.83
CA TYR A 152 6.23 -1.92 10.66
C TYR A 152 5.29 -0.71 10.62
N ALA A 153 4.60 -0.42 11.74
CA ALA A 153 3.62 0.66 11.79
C ALA A 153 4.21 2.05 11.50
N SER A 154 5.35 2.38 12.10
CA SER A 154 6.03 3.67 11.88
C SER A 154 6.52 3.81 10.43
N LEU A 155 7.03 2.72 9.86
CA LEU A 155 7.56 2.67 8.50
C LEU A 155 6.44 2.85 7.46
N VAL A 156 5.34 2.11 7.58
CA VAL A 156 4.12 2.27 6.75
C VAL A 156 3.58 3.70 6.84
N THR A 157 3.42 4.23 8.06
CA THR A 157 2.87 5.57 8.28
C THR A 157 3.75 6.64 7.63
N THR A 158 5.07 6.49 7.74
CA THR A 158 6.04 7.41 7.12
C THR A 158 5.96 7.36 5.59
N ASN A 159 5.84 6.17 5.00
CA ASN A 159 5.79 6.07 3.55
C ASN A 159 4.46 6.60 2.98
N ALA A 160 3.33 6.30 3.64
CA ALA A 160 2.04 6.89 3.30
C ALA A 160 2.04 8.43 3.44
N ALA A 161 2.74 8.98 4.44
CA ALA A 161 2.95 10.42 4.59
C ALA A 161 3.76 11.05 3.45
N ARG A 162 4.81 10.37 2.95
CA ARG A 162 5.57 10.80 1.76
C ARG A 162 4.68 10.83 0.52
N HIS A 163 3.87 9.79 0.30
CA HIS A 163 2.92 9.73 -0.80
C HIS A 163 1.85 10.83 -0.71
N ARG A 164 1.30 11.11 0.49
CA ARG A 164 0.40 12.24 0.73
C ARG A 164 1.07 13.59 0.43
N PHE A 165 2.33 13.77 0.82
CA PHE A 165 3.07 15.00 0.55
C PHE A 165 3.18 15.29 -0.95
N VAL A 166 3.52 14.28 -1.76
CA VAL A 166 3.62 14.44 -3.22
C VAL A 166 2.24 14.56 -3.87
N ALA A 167 1.23 13.83 -3.38
CA ALA A 167 -0.13 13.90 -3.93
C ALA A 167 -0.80 15.26 -3.69
N GLY A 168 -0.37 16.01 -2.69
CA GLY A 168 -1.01 17.24 -2.28
C GLY A 168 -2.32 17.01 -1.50
N LYS A 169 -2.93 18.11 -1.03
CA LYS A 169 -4.05 18.05 -0.07
C LYS A 169 -5.44 17.95 -0.70
N SER A 170 -5.62 18.40 -1.95
CA SER A 170 -6.95 18.37 -2.59
C SER A 170 -7.38 16.95 -2.97
N LYS A 171 -6.41 16.04 -3.10
CA LYS A 171 -6.65 14.71 -3.66
C LYS A 171 -7.14 13.73 -2.59
N THR A 172 -8.07 12.84 -2.92
CA THR A 172 -8.31 11.64 -2.11
C THR A 172 -7.11 10.69 -2.31
N LEU A 173 -6.88 9.75 -1.40
CA LEU A 173 -5.97 8.62 -1.59
C LEU A 173 -6.66 7.36 -1.07
N LEU A 174 -6.75 6.32 -1.90
CA LEU A 174 -7.31 5.02 -1.49
C LEU A 174 -6.18 4.06 -1.10
N GLU A 175 -6.50 2.91 -0.50
CA GLU A 175 -5.55 1.84 -0.16
C GLU A 175 -6.15 0.47 -0.57
N PHE A 176 -5.69 -0.15 -1.65
CA PHE A 176 -6.17 -1.48 -2.12
C PHE A 176 -5.06 -2.56 -2.15
N GLY A 177 -4.08 -2.44 -1.28
CA GLY A 177 -2.90 -3.28 -1.21
C GLY A 177 -3.18 -4.70 -0.73
N LEU A 178 -4.17 -4.88 0.15
CA LEU A 178 -4.51 -6.12 0.85
C LEU A 178 -4.11 -7.43 0.16
N ARG A 179 -4.47 -7.61 -1.12
CA ARG A 179 -4.27 -8.86 -1.88
C ARG A 179 -2.81 -9.31 -2.04
N ARG A 180 -1.83 -8.45 -1.77
CA ARG A 180 -0.39 -8.79 -1.88
C ARG A 180 0.38 -8.58 -0.57
N ALA A 181 -0.29 -8.22 0.52
CA ALA A 181 0.37 -7.75 1.74
C ALA A 181 1.14 -8.88 2.46
N GLN A 182 2.05 -8.53 3.38
CA GLN A 182 2.82 -9.49 4.18
C GLN A 182 1.93 -10.21 5.21
N GLY A 183 1.16 -11.17 4.72
CA GLY A 183 0.17 -11.92 5.48
C GLY A 183 -1.09 -11.10 5.86
N PRO A 184 -2.06 -11.75 6.53
CA PRO A 184 -3.33 -11.11 6.89
C PRO A 184 -3.15 -9.88 7.79
N ASP A 185 -2.24 -9.94 8.76
CA ASP A 185 -1.97 -8.82 9.66
C ASP A 185 -1.24 -7.67 8.97
N GLY A 186 -0.26 -7.96 8.10
CA GLY A 186 0.35 -6.95 7.24
C GLY A 186 -0.70 -6.23 6.39
N GLY A 187 -1.71 -6.93 5.89
CA GLY A 187 -2.84 -6.30 5.19
C GLY A 187 -3.72 -5.39 6.07
N ILE A 188 -4.11 -5.85 7.26
CA ILE A 188 -5.00 -5.10 8.16
C ILE A 188 -4.29 -3.90 8.80
N SER A 189 -3.06 -4.11 9.30
CA SER A 189 -2.26 -3.04 9.90
C SER A 189 -1.77 -2.04 8.86
N ALA A 190 -1.43 -2.44 7.63
CA ALA A 190 -1.12 -1.49 6.56
C ALA A 190 -2.28 -0.53 6.29
N SER A 191 -3.51 -1.04 6.13
CA SER A 191 -4.70 -0.19 5.92
C SER A 191 -4.86 0.87 7.02
N LYS A 192 -4.64 0.48 8.28
CA LYS A 192 -4.68 1.38 9.46
C LYS A 192 -3.62 2.48 9.35
N TYR A 193 -2.37 2.10 9.13
CA TYR A 193 -1.23 3.03 9.17
C TYR A 193 -1.10 3.88 7.90
N CYS A 194 -1.60 3.41 6.75
CA CYS A 194 -1.77 4.25 5.56
C CYS A 194 -2.80 5.36 5.81
N TYR A 195 -3.92 5.04 6.44
CA TYR A 195 -4.93 6.03 6.80
C TYR A 195 -4.36 7.10 7.76
N VAL A 196 -3.56 6.69 8.75
CA VAL A 196 -2.83 7.63 9.63
C VAL A 196 -1.83 8.49 8.85
N GLY A 197 -1.09 7.88 7.92
CA GLY A 197 -0.17 8.57 7.01
C GLY A 197 -0.85 9.49 5.98
N GLY A 198 -2.19 9.57 5.98
CA GLY A 198 -2.94 10.56 5.21
C GLY A 198 -3.78 9.98 4.07
N PHE A 199 -3.90 8.66 3.95
CA PHE A 199 -4.85 8.04 3.02
C PHE A 199 -6.28 8.16 3.57
N ASP A 200 -7.28 8.11 2.69
CA ASP A 200 -8.67 8.47 2.99
C ASP A 200 -9.62 7.28 3.12
N ALA A 201 -9.32 6.18 2.45
CA ALA A 201 -10.18 5.01 2.40
C ALA A 201 -9.39 3.75 2.00
N THR A 202 -9.99 2.58 2.21
CA THR A 202 -9.38 1.27 1.86
C THR A 202 -10.38 0.35 1.16
N SER A 203 -9.91 -0.64 0.39
CA SER A 203 -10.74 -1.78 -0.04
C SER A 203 -10.77 -2.91 0.98
N ASN A 204 -9.94 -2.85 2.03
CA ASN A 204 -9.84 -3.86 3.06
C ASN A 204 -11.07 -3.83 3.97
N VAL A 205 -12.09 -4.63 3.63
CA VAL A 205 -13.35 -4.75 4.38
C VAL A 205 -13.12 -5.07 5.86
N ALA A 206 -12.10 -5.86 6.19
CA ALA A 206 -11.75 -6.16 7.57
C ALA A 206 -11.20 -4.92 8.31
N ALA A 207 -10.31 -4.14 7.70
CA ALA A 207 -9.83 -2.89 8.27
C ALA A 207 -10.94 -1.83 8.39
N GLY A 208 -11.84 -1.73 7.41
CA GLY A 208 -13.02 -0.88 7.50
C GLY A 208 -13.91 -1.25 8.69
N LYS A 209 -14.19 -2.55 8.89
CA LYS A 209 -14.96 -3.06 10.03
C LYS A 209 -14.27 -2.82 11.37
N LEU A 210 -12.95 -3.02 11.46
CA LEU A 210 -12.20 -2.94 12.72
C LEU A 210 -11.91 -1.50 13.16
N PHE A 211 -11.62 -0.62 12.20
CA PHE A 211 -11.08 0.72 12.47
C PHE A 211 -12.02 1.85 12.02
N ASN A 212 -13.19 1.52 11.44
CA ASN A 212 -14.13 2.48 10.83
C ASN A 212 -13.48 3.35 9.74
N ILE A 213 -12.50 2.80 9.02
CA ILE A 213 -11.89 3.44 7.85
C ILE A 213 -12.91 3.38 6.70
N PRO A 214 -13.14 4.48 5.96
CA PRO A 214 -14.09 4.49 4.86
C PRO A 214 -13.75 3.42 3.82
N LEU A 215 -14.74 2.62 3.41
CA LEU A 215 -14.56 1.61 2.38
C LEU A 215 -14.77 2.19 0.98
N ARG A 216 -13.87 1.82 0.07
CA ARG A 216 -13.96 2.08 -1.37
C ARG A 216 -13.47 0.83 -2.10
N GLY A 217 -14.23 0.37 -3.08
CA GLY A 217 -13.91 -0.85 -3.81
C GLY A 217 -14.47 -0.81 -5.22
N THR A 218 -13.57 -0.99 -6.18
CA THR A 218 -13.87 -1.71 -7.42
C THR A 218 -13.47 -3.18 -7.12
N HIS A 219 -12.55 -3.91 -7.81
CA HIS A 219 -11.41 -4.62 -7.13
C HIS A 219 -10.45 -5.45 -8.01
N SER A 220 -10.82 -6.52 -8.73
CA SER A 220 -9.80 -7.40 -9.37
C SER A 220 -10.26 -8.09 -10.68
N HIS A 221 -9.72 -7.66 -11.83
CA HIS A 221 -9.89 -8.24 -13.18
C HIS A 221 -10.23 -9.74 -13.15
N ALA A 222 -11.50 -10.07 -13.45
CA ALA A 222 -12.06 -11.41 -13.26
C ALA A 222 -13.02 -11.84 -14.37
N PHE A 223 -14.32 -12.00 -14.06
CA PHE A 223 -15.36 -12.32 -15.04
C PHE A 223 -15.66 -11.11 -15.96
N VAL A 224 -14.60 -10.39 -16.32
CA VAL A 224 -14.46 -9.38 -17.37
C VAL A 224 -14.78 -10.06 -18.70
N SER A 225 -14.35 -11.32 -18.82
CA SER A 225 -14.77 -12.25 -19.87
C SER A 225 -16.07 -12.98 -19.51
N SER A 226 -17.16 -12.27 -19.15
CA SER A 226 -18.42 -12.94 -18.82
C SER A 226 -19.74 -12.32 -19.30
N PHE A 227 -19.74 -11.25 -20.09
CA PHE A 227 -20.97 -10.78 -20.73
C PHE A 227 -20.70 -10.53 -22.20
N MET A 228 -21.49 -11.19 -23.04
CA MET A 228 -21.37 -11.23 -24.49
C MET A 228 -22.34 -10.26 -25.17
N SER A 229 -23.55 -10.06 -24.62
CA SER A 229 -24.53 -9.10 -25.14
C SER A 229 -25.54 -8.60 -24.09
N PRO A 230 -26.28 -7.50 -24.36
CA PRO A 230 -27.40 -7.02 -23.53
C PRO A 230 -28.58 -8.00 -23.40
N ASP A 231 -28.58 -9.10 -24.16
CA ASP A 231 -29.64 -10.12 -24.13
C ASP A 231 -29.47 -11.10 -22.95
N GLU A 232 -28.26 -11.20 -22.39
CA GLU A 232 -27.97 -12.01 -21.19
C GLU A 232 -28.53 -11.39 -19.90
N ILE A 233 -29.09 -10.19 -19.98
CA ILE A 233 -29.64 -9.43 -18.85
C ILE A 233 -31.08 -9.89 -18.58
N VAL A 234 -31.22 -10.81 -17.62
CA VAL A 234 -32.48 -11.50 -17.29
C VAL A 234 -33.55 -10.57 -16.72
N ASP A 235 -33.18 -9.71 -15.75
CA ASP A 235 -34.07 -8.67 -15.22
C ASP A 235 -33.63 -7.32 -15.76
N LYS A 236 -34.55 -6.62 -16.42
CA LYS A 236 -34.33 -5.32 -17.09
C LYS A 236 -35.06 -4.19 -16.37
N ALA A 237 -35.75 -4.46 -15.25
CA ALA A 237 -36.51 -3.45 -14.54
C ALA A 237 -35.61 -2.62 -13.60
N LEU A 238 -35.80 -1.29 -13.60
CA LEU A 238 -35.19 -0.39 -12.63
C LEU A 238 -36.21 0.58 -12.05
N GLN A 239 -36.39 0.53 -10.73
CA GLN A 239 -37.23 1.49 -10.00
C GLN A 239 -36.49 2.82 -9.84
N SER A 240 -37.18 3.95 -9.94
CA SER A 240 -36.62 5.29 -9.69
C SER A 240 -36.24 5.49 -8.23
N ARG A 241 -35.31 6.41 -7.98
CA ARG A 241 -34.72 6.64 -6.64
C ARG A 241 -35.71 7.07 -5.57
N ASP A 242 -36.77 7.77 -5.97
CA ASP A 242 -37.90 8.21 -5.14
C ASP A 242 -39.01 7.15 -5.02
N GLY A 243 -38.88 6.01 -5.72
CA GLY A 243 -39.86 4.94 -5.79
C GLY A 243 -41.05 5.20 -6.72
N SER A 244 -41.14 6.37 -7.38
CA SER A 244 -42.35 6.84 -8.05
C SER A 244 -42.66 6.20 -9.40
N ARG A 245 -41.65 5.75 -10.16
CA ARG A 245 -41.83 5.00 -11.42
C ARG A 245 -40.87 3.81 -11.51
N THR A 246 -41.30 2.75 -12.17
CA THR A 246 -40.41 1.64 -12.56
C THR A 246 -40.23 1.64 -14.06
N CYS A 247 -38.99 1.86 -14.51
CA CYS A 247 -38.60 1.58 -15.89
C CYS A 247 -38.67 0.06 -16.07
N LYS A 248 -39.56 -0.42 -16.96
CA LYS A 248 -39.72 -1.87 -17.21
C LYS A 248 -38.60 -2.45 -18.07
N ASP A 249 -37.89 -1.61 -18.81
CA ASP A 249 -36.79 -2.03 -19.69
C ASP A 249 -35.71 -0.95 -19.73
N PHE A 250 -34.83 -1.02 -18.75
CA PHE A 250 -33.68 -0.14 -18.62
C PHE A 250 -32.61 -0.40 -19.70
N VAL A 251 -32.58 -1.61 -20.30
CA VAL A 251 -31.69 -1.91 -21.44
C VAL A 251 -32.10 -1.08 -22.66
N ASN A 252 -33.39 -1.05 -23.00
CA ASN A 252 -33.92 -0.23 -24.08
C ASN A 252 -33.79 1.28 -23.79
N LEU A 253 -33.99 1.71 -22.52
CA LEU A 253 -33.79 3.11 -22.13
C LEU A 253 -32.35 3.57 -22.40
N VAL A 254 -31.39 2.72 -22.03
CA VAL A 254 -29.97 2.93 -22.32
C VAL A 254 -29.71 2.97 -23.82
N GLN A 255 -30.17 1.97 -24.58
CA GLN A 255 -29.94 1.92 -26.02
C GLN A 255 -30.52 3.14 -26.77
N ALA A 256 -31.57 3.76 -26.24
CA ALA A 256 -32.10 5.03 -26.73
C ALA A 256 -31.21 6.24 -26.41
N TRP A 257 -30.61 6.31 -25.22
CA TRP A 257 -29.67 7.38 -24.84
C TRP A 257 -28.32 7.25 -25.57
N LEU A 258 -27.82 6.03 -25.75
CA LEU A 258 -26.80 5.60 -26.72
C LEU A 258 -27.07 6.20 -28.10
N SER A 259 -28.24 5.87 -28.69
CA SER A 259 -28.61 6.29 -30.03
C SER A 259 -28.74 7.81 -30.17
N LYS A 260 -29.03 8.49 -29.06
CA LYS A 260 -29.14 9.96 -28.99
C LYS A 260 -27.77 10.63 -28.93
N LEU A 261 -26.80 10.04 -28.22
CA LEU A 261 -25.41 10.50 -28.31
C LEU A 261 -24.83 10.32 -29.71
N GLN A 262 -24.99 9.13 -30.31
CA GLN A 262 -24.52 8.82 -31.68
C GLN A 262 -24.93 9.88 -32.73
N ARG A 263 -26.08 10.54 -32.53
CA ARG A 263 -26.67 11.49 -33.48
C ARG A 263 -26.40 12.96 -33.17
N THR A 264 -25.75 13.29 -32.07
CA THR A 264 -25.54 14.70 -31.66
C THR A 264 -24.31 15.28 -32.36
N ASP A 265 -24.44 16.46 -32.99
CA ASP A 265 -23.49 16.90 -34.02
C ASP A 265 -22.06 17.18 -33.54
N SER A 266 -21.86 17.73 -32.34
CA SER A 266 -20.50 17.87 -31.80
C SER A 266 -19.85 16.49 -31.53
N LEU A 267 -20.64 15.42 -31.44
CA LEU A 267 -20.15 14.08 -31.08
C LEU A 267 -19.79 13.24 -32.31
N ARG A 268 -20.01 13.75 -33.53
CA ARG A 268 -19.92 13.01 -34.79
C ARG A 268 -18.66 13.27 -35.61
N GLY A 269 -17.73 14.09 -35.09
CA GLY A 269 -16.47 14.42 -35.80
C GLY A 269 -15.56 13.20 -36.02
N ILE A 270 -15.44 12.32 -35.03
CA ILE A 270 -14.80 10.99 -35.15
C ILE A 270 -15.51 10.04 -34.17
N PHE A 271 -16.31 9.11 -34.67
CA PHE A 271 -17.25 8.28 -33.86
C PHE A 271 -17.57 6.95 -34.56
N GLY A 272 -18.18 5.98 -33.85
CA GLY A 272 -18.85 4.86 -34.54
C GLY A 272 -19.18 3.57 -33.78
N GLU A 273 -19.61 2.54 -34.54
CA GLU A 273 -21.00 2.04 -34.51
C GLU A 273 -21.11 0.50 -34.83
N THR A 274 -21.60 -0.40 -33.98
CA THR A 274 -21.57 -0.40 -32.50
C THR A 274 -21.45 -1.84 -31.94
N ASN A 275 -20.39 -2.18 -31.19
CA ASN A 275 -20.31 -3.41 -30.38
C ASN A 275 -21.16 -3.29 -29.10
N GLN A 276 -21.40 -4.37 -28.36
CA GLN A 276 -22.53 -4.47 -27.41
C GLN A 276 -22.22 -5.14 -26.06
N SER A 277 -21.16 -5.94 -26.04
CA SER A 277 -20.59 -6.53 -24.83
C SER A 277 -20.29 -5.46 -23.78
N GLU A 278 -19.51 -4.42 -24.12
CA GLU A 278 -19.23 -3.23 -23.27
C GLU A 278 -20.41 -2.26 -23.13
N LEU A 279 -21.63 -2.78 -23.17
CA LEU A 279 -22.82 -2.13 -22.64
C LEU A 279 -23.46 -2.97 -21.52
N ALA A 280 -23.12 -4.26 -21.39
CA ALA A 280 -23.96 -5.27 -20.76
C ALA A 280 -23.35 -6.19 -19.67
N ALA A 281 -22.07 -6.16 -19.26
CA ALA A 281 -21.34 -5.00 -18.77
C ALA A 281 -22.24 -3.96 -18.10
N PHE A 282 -22.06 -2.68 -18.40
CA PHE A 282 -22.41 -1.61 -17.49
C PHE A 282 -23.91 -1.47 -17.18
N ILE A 283 -24.83 -2.12 -17.91
CA ILE A 283 -26.25 -2.22 -17.52
C ILE A 283 -26.45 -3.18 -16.34
N SER A 284 -25.90 -4.41 -16.39
CA SER A 284 -26.49 -5.67 -15.88
C SER A 284 -26.72 -5.71 -14.35
N TYR A 285 -26.09 -6.55 -13.52
CA TYR A 285 -26.17 -6.39 -12.06
C TYR A 285 -25.48 -5.10 -11.54
N ALA A 286 -25.15 -4.16 -12.43
CA ALA A 286 -25.07 -2.75 -12.11
C ALA A 286 -26.44 -2.16 -11.74
N LEU A 287 -27.55 -2.62 -12.34
CA LEU A 287 -28.96 -2.50 -11.86
C LEU A 287 -29.10 -2.82 -10.36
N ALA A 288 -28.22 -3.65 -9.79
CA ALA A 288 -28.24 -3.94 -8.36
C ALA A 288 -27.58 -2.85 -7.48
N PHE A 289 -26.90 -1.86 -8.08
CA PHE A 289 -26.17 -0.78 -7.38
C PHE A 289 -26.38 0.61 -8.01
N PRO A 290 -27.64 1.05 -8.27
CA PRO A 290 -27.97 2.29 -8.98
C PRO A 290 -27.49 3.57 -8.27
N SER A 291 -27.13 3.50 -6.99
CA SER A 291 -26.56 4.61 -6.21
C SER A 291 -25.07 4.43 -5.84
N GLY A 292 -24.45 3.28 -6.12
CA GLY A 292 -23.24 2.84 -5.40
C GLY A 292 -22.24 1.95 -6.16
N PHE A 293 -22.44 1.74 -7.46
CA PHE A 293 -21.42 1.18 -8.36
C PHE A 293 -20.12 1.98 -8.28
N LEU A 294 -18.99 1.27 -8.40
CA LEU A 294 -17.67 1.87 -8.42
C LEU A 294 -16.72 0.98 -9.27
N ALA A 295 -16.68 1.13 -10.61
CA ALA A 295 -16.33 -0.01 -11.47
C ALA A 295 -15.98 0.25 -12.96
N LEU A 296 -15.39 -0.78 -13.61
CA LEU A 296 -14.62 -0.91 -14.91
C LEU A 296 -15.13 -0.19 -16.17
N VAL A 297 -14.17 0.07 -17.08
CA VAL A 297 -14.26 0.38 -18.53
C VAL A 297 -13.36 -0.54 -19.40
N ASP A 298 -12.33 -1.14 -18.81
CA ASP A 298 -10.96 -0.92 -19.25
C ASP A 298 -10.20 -2.19 -19.69
N THR A 299 -10.67 -2.87 -20.74
CA THR A 299 -9.96 -4.03 -21.47
C THR A 299 -9.43 -4.23 -24.45
N TYR A 300 -9.22 -3.21 -25.40
CA TYR A 300 -8.75 -3.27 -26.81
C TYR A 300 -7.47 -2.44 -27.14
N ASP A 301 -7.56 -1.08 -27.16
CA ASP A 301 -6.71 -0.16 -27.97
C ASP A 301 -6.83 1.33 -27.50
N VAL A 302 -6.37 2.34 -28.25
CA VAL A 302 -6.98 3.70 -28.38
C VAL A 302 -7.08 4.15 -29.86
N MET A 303 -8.28 4.61 -30.26
CA MET A 303 -8.59 5.39 -31.48
C MET A 303 -8.64 4.72 -32.88
N ARG A 304 -9.23 3.51 -33.09
CA ARG A 304 -10.09 3.28 -34.31
C ARG A 304 -11.48 2.60 -34.19
N SER A 305 -11.78 1.74 -33.21
CA SER A 305 -13.12 1.11 -32.94
C SER A 305 -13.74 1.25 -31.50
N GLY A 306 -13.87 2.46 -30.95
CA GLY A 306 -14.44 2.91 -29.64
C GLY A 306 -15.70 3.80 -29.88
N ILE A 307 -16.23 4.87 -29.24
CA ILE A 307 -16.23 5.68 -28.00
C ILE A 307 -17.69 6.23 -27.53
N PRO A 308 -18.88 5.70 -28.00
CA PRO A 308 -20.77 5.25 -27.20
C PRO A 308 -21.55 4.06 -26.31
N ASN A 309 -21.50 2.67 -26.02
CA ASN A 309 -20.84 1.23 -25.95
C ASN A 309 -19.38 0.58 -25.40
N PHE A 310 -18.56 0.97 -24.35
CA PHE A 310 -17.12 1.53 -24.39
C PHE A 310 -16.72 3.10 -24.30
N CYS A 311 -16.95 3.95 -23.25
CA CYS A 311 -16.91 5.49 -23.11
C CYS A 311 -18.15 6.49 -22.86
N ALA A 312 -19.45 6.26 -23.19
CA ALA A 312 -20.78 6.72 -22.62
C ALA A 312 -21.76 5.79 -21.66
N VAL A 313 -21.61 5.67 -20.29
CA VAL A 313 -22.43 5.40 -19.04
C VAL A 313 -22.80 6.65 -18.14
N ALA A 314 -24.08 7.11 -17.94
CA ALA A 314 -24.66 7.82 -16.74
C ALA A 314 -25.99 8.65 -16.86
N LEU A 315 -26.48 9.05 -18.04
CA LEU A 315 -27.74 9.75 -18.32
C LEU A 315 -29.03 8.93 -18.05
N ALA A 316 -29.12 7.64 -18.41
CA ALA A 316 -30.35 6.85 -18.20
C ALA A 316 -30.67 6.67 -16.70
N LEU A 317 -29.63 6.54 -15.85
CA LEU A 317 -29.77 6.61 -14.39
C LEU A 317 -30.22 7.99 -13.88
N ASN A 318 -29.69 9.06 -14.45
CA ASN A 318 -30.03 10.43 -14.06
C ASN A 318 -31.51 10.73 -14.33
N GLU A 319 -32.08 10.22 -15.42
CA GLU A 319 -33.51 10.27 -15.70
C GLU A 319 -34.36 9.59 -14.61
N LEU A 320 -33.83 8.53 -13.99
CA LEU A 320 -34.46 7.80 -12.88
C LEU A 320 -34.10 8.36 -11.48
N GLY A 321 -33.49 9.54 -11.42
CA GLY A 321 -33.15 10.26 -10.19
C GLY A 321 -31.85 9.82 -9.48
N TYR A 322 -31.13 8.86 -10.05
CA TYR A 322 -29.85 8.38 -9.52
C TYR A 322 -28.67 9.22 -9.97
N LYS A 323 -27.56 9.17 -9.21
CA LYS A 323 -26.31 9.82 -9.58
C LYS A 323 -25.16 8.80 -9.59
N ALA A 324 -24.43 8.80 -10.70
CA ALA A 324 -23.25 8.01 -11.01
C ALA A 324 -21.96 8.50 -10.31
N SER A 325 -20.92 7.65 -10.20
CA SER A 325 -19.73 7.95 -9.37
C SER A 325 -18.43 8.44 -10.10
N GLY A 326 -18.10 8.07 -11.36
CA GLY A 326 -16.87 8.44 -12.17
C GLY A 326 -16.68 7.51 -13.42
N ILE A 327 -15.61 7.43 -14.25
CA ILE A 327 -15.52 6.39 -15.35
C ILE A 327 -15.02 4.95 -14.97
N ARG A 328 -13.82 4.47 -15.32
CA ARG A 328 -12.91 3.56 -14.56
C ARG A 328 -11.50 3.75 -15.12
N LEU A 329 -10.48 3.52 -14.31
CA LEU A 329 -9.07 3.79 -14.61
C LEU A 329 -8.32 2.45 -14.75
N ASP A 330 -7.89 2.01 -15.94
CA ASP A 330 -6.93 0.89 -16.04
C ASP A 330 -5.97 0.82 -17.27
N SER A 331 -5.91 1.79 -18.21
CA SER A 331 -4.69 2.26 -18.94
C SER A 331 -4.94 3.37 -19.99
N GLY A 332 -3.91 3.96 -20.62
CA GLY A 332 -3.87 5.24 -21.41
C GLY A 332 -2.48 5.64 -21.99
N ASP A 333 -1.99 6.88 -21.78
CA ASP A 333 -0.53 7.20 -21.84
C ASP A 333 -0.14 8.38 -20.91
N LEU A 334 1.17 8.56 -20.67
CA LEU A 334 1.77 9.28 -19.54
C LEU A 334 2.33 10.68 -19.92
N ALA A 335 3.61 10.74 -20.29
CA ALA A 335 4.55 11.79 -19.85
C ALA A 335 4.23 13.20 -20.36
N TYR A 336 3.47 13.31 -21.45
CA TYR A 336 3.15 14.56 -22.12
C TYR A 336 1.65 14.66 -22.48
N LEU A 337 0.78 13.87 -21.81
CA LEU A 337 -0.63 13.68 -22.14
C LEU A 337 -1.60 14.24 -21.10
N SER A 338 -1.80 13.52 -20.00
CA SER A 338 -3.12 13.01 -19.59
C SER A 338 -4.06 13.97 -18.83
N VAL A 339 -4.44 15.04 -19.51
CA VAL A 339 -5.52 15.98 -19.13
C VAL A 339 -6.89 15.37 -19.45
N GLN A 340 -7.21 14.20 -18.88
CA GLN A 340 -7.93 13.18 -19.66
C GLN A 340 -9.30 12.57 -19.22
N VAL A 341 -10.03 13.08 -18.19
CA VAL A 341 -11.40 12.59 -17.80
C VAL A 341 -12.40 13.68 -17.25
N ARG A 342 -13.00 14.60 -18.04
CA ARG A 342 -14.18 15.54 -17.85
C ARG A 342 -14.21 16.80 -18.80
N LYS A 343 -13.31 16.86 -19.81
CA LYS A 343 -13.05 17.80 -20.95
C LYS A 343 -12.22 17.20 -22.14
N PHE A 344 -12.81 16.39 -23.01
CA PHE A 344 -12.53 16.27 -24.47
C PHE A 344 -13.81 15.69 -25.08
N PHE A 345 -14.30 14.64 -24.42
CA PHE A 345 -15.66 14.69 -23.94
C PHE A 345 -15.82 15.94 -23.01
N CYS A 346 -16.14 17.12 -23.55
CA CYS A 346 -16.27 18.40 -22.81
C CYS A 346 -17.67 19.04 -22.87
N ALA A 347 -18.66 18.27 -23.33
CA ALA A 347 -19.70 18.80 -24.19
C ALA A 347 -21.14 18.48 -23.73
N VAL A 348 -21.43 17.28 -23.21
CA VAL A 348 -22.83 16.87 -23.00
C VAL A 348 -23.51 17.46 -21.75
N GLU A 349 -22.78 18.05 -20.79
CA GLU A 349 -23.42 18.97 -19.80
C GLU A 349 -23.86 20.28 -20.47
N LYS A 350 -23.17 20.69 -21.53
CA LYS A 350 -23.51 21.87 -22.34
C LYS A 350 -24.61 21.56 -23.38
N GLU A 351 -24.64 20.36 -23.96
CA GLU A 351 -25.60 19.99 -25.02
C GLU A 351 -26.86 19.29 -24.51
N ILE A 352 -26.76 18.43 -23.49
CA ILE A 352 -27.90 17.68 -22.93
C ILE A 352 -28.39 18.31 -21.61
N GLY A 353 -27.64 19.27 -21.07
CA GLY A 353 -28.14 20.15 -20.00
C GLY A 353 -28.27 19.50 -18.63
N VAL A 354 -27.53 18.42 -18.34
CA VAL A 354 -27.54 17.76 -17.02
C VAL A 354 -26.56 18.46 -16.07
N PRO A 355 -27.02 19.22 -15.06
CA PRO A 355 -26.15 20.05 -14.24
C PRO A 355 -25.24 19.20 -13.35
N GLY A 356 -23.93 19.44 -13.42
CA GLY A 356 -22.96 18.75 -12.59
C GLY A 356 -22.57 17.34 -13.06
N PHE A 357 -22.80 16.98 -14.33
CA PHE A 357 -22.17 15.81 -14.94
C PHE A 357 -20.63 15.94 -14.97
N SER A 358 -20.15 17.18 -14.93
CA SER A 358 -18.77 17.61 -14.71
C SER A 358 -18.22 17.37 -13.28
N ARG A 359 -19.00 16.76 -12.36
CA ARG A 359 -18.79 16.88 -10.89
C ARG A 359 -18.95 15.51 -10.20
N THR A 360 -18.04 14.60 -10.56
CA THR A 360 -17.86 13.21 -10.10
C THR A 360 -16.77 13.07 -9.01
N PHE A 361 -16.46 11.85 -8.57
CA PHE A 361 -15.26 11.52 -7.76
C PHE A 361 -14.00 11.49 -8.67
N ILE A 362 -12.77 11.35 -8.15
CA ILE A 362 -11.54 11.65 -8.93
C ILE A 362 -10.26 10.80 -8.57
N THR A 363 -10.33 9.54 -8.08
CA THR A 363 -9.21 8.61 -7.65
C THR A 363 -8.16 8.06 -8.69
N ALA A 364 -7.83 6.74 -8.79
CA ALA A 364 -6.75 6.19 -9.68
C ALA A 364 -6.78 4.63 -9.94
N SER A 365 -5.71 4.06 -10.53
CA SER A 365 -5.26 2.62 -10.48
C SER A 365 -3.72 2.50 -10.54
N ASN A 366 -3.14 1.44 -11.11
CA ASN A 366 -1.78 1.42 -11.71
C ASN A 366 -0.53 1.05 -10.85
N ASP A 367 0.58 1.03 -11.55
CA ASP A 367 1.79 0.21 -11.44
C ASP A 367 3.02 1.12 -11.23
N LEU A 368 2.89 2.11 -10.33
CA LEU A 368 3.80 3.27 -10.23
C LEU A 368 5.24 2.91 -9.90
N ASN A 369 6.19 3.72 -10.40
CA ASN A 369 7.38 4.19 -9.67
C ASN A 369 7.13 5.64 -9.20
N GLU A 370 7.76 6.10 -8.12
CA GLU A 370 7.51 7.46 -7.60
C GLU A 370 8.13 8.55 -8.49
N GLU A 371 9.13 8.25 -9.31
CA GLU A 371 9.47 8.95 -10.55
C GLU A 371 8.23 9.53 -11.25
N THR A 372 7.26 8.65 -11.49
CA THR A 372 6.03 8.93 -12.20
C THR A 372 4.98 9.62 -11.32
N LEU A 373 5.31 10.02 -10.07
CA LEU A 373 4.46 10.93 -9.30
C LEU A 373 4.46 12.34 -9.94
N ASP A 374 5.57 12.80 -10.52
CA ASP A 374 5.67 14.12 -11.17
C ASP A 374 5.82 14.10 -12.70
N HIS A 375 5.65 12.91 -13.31
CA HIS A 375 4.97 12.86 -14.62
C HIS A 375 3.60 13.56 -14.55
N LEU A 376 3.00 13.67 -13.35
CA LEU A 376 1.67 14.31 -13.08
C LEU A 376 1.38 17.53 -11.98
N ASN A 377 2.40 18.28 -11.46
CA ASN A 377 2.26 19.52 -10.67
C ASN A 377 2.63 20.85 -11.37
N LYS A 378 2.56 20.99 -12.72
CA LYS A 378 3.00 22.23 -13.42
C LYS A 378 2.19 22.75 -14.62
N GLN A 379 1.94 21.96 -15.68
CA GLN A 379 1.28 22.48 -16.91
C GLN A 379 -0.11 23.11 -16.64
N GLY A 380 -0.78 22.72 -15.55
CA GLY A 380 -2.05 23.33 -15.12
C GLY A 380 -2.75 22.58 -13.98
N HIS A 381 -2.32 21.35 -13.64
CA HIS A 381 -2.78 20.59 -12.48
C HIS A 381 -4.33 20.44 -12.41
N GLU A 382 -4.96 20.30 -13.58
CA GLU A 382 -6.42 20.40 -13.80
C GLU A 382 -7.24 19.19 -13.28
N VAL A 383 -6.70 18.38 -12.38
CA VAL A 383 -7.00 16.94 -12.23
C VAL A 383 -6.64 16.49 -10.81
N ASP A 384 -7.55 15.83 -10.06
CA ASP A 384 -7.84 16.23 -8.67
C ASP A 384 -8.21 15.25 -7.51
N ALA A 385 -8.23 13.91 -7.58
CA ALA A 385 -8.49 13.11 -6.33
C ALA A 385 -8.01 11.66 -6.12
N TYR A 386 -7.03 11.13 -6.84
CA TYR A 386 -6.08 10.04 -6.56
C TYR A 386 -6.48 8.74 -5.75
N GLY A 387 -5.98 7.55 -6.16
CA GLY A 387 -6.10 6.28 -5.40
C GLY A 387 -6.51 4.96 -6.13
N ILE A 388 -5.49 4.10 -6.30
CA ILE A 388 -5.32 2.61 -6.26
C ILE A 388 -5.77 1.59 -7.34
N GLY A 389 -4.75 0.81 -7.73
CA GLY A 389 -4.65 -0.45 -8.48
C GLY A 389 -3.48 -1.35 -8.01
N THR A 390 -2.22 -1.05 -8.39
CA THR A 390 -1.21 -2.12 -8.65
C THR A 390 0.17 -2.17 -7.95
N TYR A 391 1.00 -1.11 -7.69
CA TYR A 391 2.34 -1.14 -6.92
C TYR A 391 2.62 -0.54 -5.43
N LEU A 392 1.82 -0.76 -4.33
CA LEU A 392 1.82 -0.54 -2.81
C LEU A 392 2.18 -1.65 -1.75
N VAL A 393 2.22 -3.00 -1.89
CA VAL A 393 2.53 -3.93 -0.74
C VAL A 393 3.47 -5.19 -0.87
N THR A 394 4.54 -5.26 -1.68
CA THR A 394 5.56 -6.36 -1.68
C THR A 394 7.03 -5.89 -1.61
N CYS A 395 8.03 -6.78 -1.73
CA CYS A 395 9.42 -6.56 -1.28
C CYS A 395 10.54 -6.93 -2.27
N TYR A 396 11.76 -6.52 -1.89
CA TYR A 396 13.00 -6.46 -2.66
C TYR A 396 13.37 -7.68 -3.53
N SER A 397 13.99 -7.38 -4.69
CA SER A 397 14.62 -8.23 -5.72
C SER A 397 13.81 -9.40 -6.29
N GLN A 398 13.22 -10.28 -5.47
CA GLN A 398 12.09 -11.15 -5.84
C GLN A 398 11.38 -11.73 -4.59
N ALA A 399 10.80 -10.87 -3.73
CA ALA A 399 10.06 -11.35 -2.55
C ALA A 399 8.68 -11.98 -2.86
N ALA A 400 8.32 -12.15 -4.15
CA ALA A 400 7.17 -12.93 -4.60
C ALA A 400 7.53 -13.68 -5.89
N LEU A 401 7.21 -14.97 -5.96
CA LEU A 401 7.38 -15.78 -7.17
C LEU A 401 6.40 -15.29 -8.25
N GLY A 402 6.85 -15.17 -9.50
CA GLY A 402 6.06 -14.67 -10.64
C GLY A 402 4.95 -15.62 -11.13
N CYS A 403 4.04 -16.04 -10.25
CA CYS A 403 2.98 -17.03 -10.49
C CYS A 403 1.87 -16.54 -11.43
N VAL A 404 2.20 -16.32 -12.70
CA VAL A 404 1.28 -15.84 -13.73
C VAL A 404 0.29 -16.94 -14.18
N PHE A 405 -0.84 -17.06 -13.48
CA PHE A 405 -1.99 -17.83 -13.96
C PHE A 405 -2.50 -17.23 -15.27
N LYS A 406 -2.45 -18.00 -16.36
CA LYS A 406 -2.83 -17.58 -17.71
C LYS A 406 -3.68 -18.64 -18.40
N LEU A 407 -4.68 -18.20 -19.15
CA LEU A 407 -5.47 -19.06 -20.02
C LEU A 407 -4.58 -19.52 -21.19
N VAL A 408 -4.25 -20.80 -21.23
CA VAL A 408 -3.47 -21.43 -22.33
C VAL A 408 -4.36 -22.17 -23.32
N GLU A 409 -5.57 -22.55 -22.90
CA GLU A 409 -6.53 -23.30 -23.71
C GLU A 409 -7.96 -23.07 -23.18
N ILE A 410 -8.94 -22.97 -24.08
CA ILE A 410 -10.37 -22.98 -23.77
C ILE A 410 -11.09 -23.87 -24.79
N ASN A 411 -11.93 -24.80 -24.33
CA ASN A 411 -12.74 -25.68 -25.20
C ASN A 411 -11.92 -26.46 -26.25
N SER A 412 -10.74 -26.95 -25.85
CA SER A 412 -9.73 -27.59 -26.71
C SER A 412 -9.11 -26.67 -27.78
N GLN A 413 -9.21 -25.35 -27.62
CA GLN A 413 -8.57 -24.37 -28.49
C GLN A 413 -7.46 -23.61 -27.77
N PRO A 414 -6.23 -23.60 -28.30
CA PRO A 414 -5.12 -22.87 -27.70
C PRO A 414 -5.40 -21.36 -27.60
N ARG A 415 -4.80 -20.72 -26.59
CA ARG A 415 -4.82 -19.26 -26.38
C ARG A 415 -3.42 -18.77 -26.02
N ILE A 416 -3.05 -17.61 -26.55
CA ILE A 416 -1.76 -16.94 -26.32
C ILE A 416 -2.00 -15.48 -25.94
N LYS A 417 -1.32 -15.01 -24.90
CA LYS A 417 -1.24 -13.59 -24.54
C LYS A 417 0.01 -13.02 -25.18
N LEU A 418 -0.15 -12.02 -26.04
CA LEU A 418 0.95 -11.25 -26.61
C LEU A 418 1.31 -10.06 -25.71
N SER A 419 2.49 -9.49 -25.94
CA SER A 419 3.06 -8.39 -25.14
C SER A 419 4.22 -7.78 -25.91
N GLU A 420 4.40 -6.46 -25.83
CA GLU A 420 5.58 -5.78 -26.40
C GLU A 420 6.87 -6.20 -25.67
N ASP A 421 6.77 -6.41 -24.36
CA ASP A 421 7.78 -7.15 -23.60
C ASP A 421 7.62 -8.67 -23.85
N VAL A 422 8.55 -9.24 -24.60
CA VAL A 422 8.60 -10.67 -24.96
C VAL A 422 8.61 -11.58 -23.72
N SER A 423 9.13 -11.11 -22.58
CA SER A 423 9.16 -11.91 -21.34
C SER A 423 7.77 -12.17 -20.74
N LYS A 424 6.76 -11.38 -21.13
CA LYS A 424 5.36 -11.47 -20.67
C LYS A 424 4.44 -12.22 -21.65
N VAL A 425 4.98 -12.81 -22.73
CA VAL A 425 4.22 -13.63 -23.70
C VAL A 425 3.94 -15.03 -23.14
N SER A 426 2.71 -15.52 -23.25
CA SER A 426 2.35 -16.85 -22.73
C SER A 426 2.57 -17.98 -23.76
N ILE A 427 2.77 -19.21 -23.29
CA ILE A 427 2.88 -20.39 -24.17
C ILE A 427 1.49 -21.04 -24.30
N PRO A 428 0.96 -21.25 -25.53
CA PRO A 428 -0.39 -21.78 -25.76
C PRO A 428 -0.53 -23.28 -25.49
N CYS A 429 -1.77 -23.79 -25.54
CA CYS A 429 -2.26 -25.17 -25.36
C CYS A 429 -2.02 -25.82 -23.98
N LYS A 430 -2.72 -26.93 -23.69
CA LYS A 430 -2.35 -27.82 -22.58
C LYS A 430 -0.98 -28.46 -22.82
N LYS A 431 -0.17 -28.49 -21.76
CA LYS A 431 1.23 -28.93 -21.81
C LYS A 431 1.55 -29.98 -20.75
N ARG A 432 2.44 -30.89 -21.11
CA ARG A 432 3.17 -31.79 -20.20
C ARG A 432 4.59 -31.26 -20.04
N CYS A 433 5.20 -31.51 -18.88
CA CYS A 433 6.55 -31.04 -18.56
C CYS A 433 7.41 -32.22 -18.11
N PHE A 434 8.58 -32.37 -18.73
CA PHE A 434 9.54 -33.43 -18.41
C PHE A 434 10.91 -32.85 -18.11
N ARG A 435 11.59 -33.39 -17.09
CA ARG A 435 13.01 -33.12 -16.83
C ARG A 435 13.87 -34.22 -17.45
N LEU A 436 14.84 -33.81 -18.27
CA LEU A 436 15.76 -34.70 -18.97
C LEU A 436 17.11 -34.72 -18.25
N TYR A 437 17.61 -35.91 -17.91
CA TYR A 437 18.84 -36.10 -17.15
C TYR A 437 19.98 -36.68 -17.99
N GLY A 438 21.22 -36.29 -17.67
CA GLY A 438 22.44 -36.78 -18.30
C GLY A 438 23.00 -38.05 -17.66
N LYS A 439 24.11 -38.58 -18.22
CA LYS A 439 24.80 -39.79 -17.71
C LYS A 439 25.27 -39.66 -16.26
N GLU A 440 25.58 -38.44 -15.82
CA GLU A 440 26.09 -38.13 -14.49
C GLU A 440 24.97 -37.85 -13.47
N GLY A 441 23.70 -38.00 -13.86
CA GLY A 441 22.55 -37.74 -12.97
C GLY A 441 22.15 -36.27 -12.82
N TYR A 442 22.87 -35.34 -13.43
CA TYR A 442 22.48 -33.92 -13.48
C TYR A 442 21.31 -33.68 -14.45
N ALA A 443 20.42 -32.75 -14.09
CA ALA A 443 19.37 -32.27 -14.98
C ALA A 443 19.98 -31.43 -16.12
N LEU A 444 19.64 -31.74 -17.36
CA LEU A 444 20.15 -31.06 -18.55
C LEU A 444 19.18 -30.00 -19.07
N VAL A 445 17.88 -30.31 -19.09
CA VAL A 445 16.83 -29.40 -19.59
C VAL A 445 15.45 -29.85 -19.11
N ASP A 446 14.58 -28.88 -18.84
CA ASP A 446 13.13 -29.11 -18.71
C ASP A 446 12.47 -28.84 -20.07
N ILE A 447 11.80 -29.85 -20.64
CA ILE A 447 11.09 -29.77 -21.92
C ILE A 447 9.57 -29.74 -21.69
N MET A 448 8.90 -28.85 -22.42
CA MET A 448 7.44 -28.79 -22.52
C MET A 448 7.00 -29.44 -23.83
N THR A 449 5.98 -30.31 -23.78
CA THR A 449 5.32 -30.89 -24.96
C THR A 449 3.81 -30.63 -24.87
N GLY A 450 3.09 -30.69 -25.99
CA GLY A 450 1.63 -30.74 -25.99
C GLY A 450 1.08 -32.00 -25.32
N GLU A 451 -0.18 -31.95 -24.89
CA GLU A 451 -0.90 -33.08 -24.27
C GLU A 451 -0.92 -34.34 -25.15
N ASN A 452 -0.98 -34.16 -26.48
CA ASN A 452 -1.07 -35.24 -27.48
C ASN A 452 0.29 -35.74 -28.01
N GLU A 453 1.42 -35.18 -27.55
CA GLU A 453 2.75 -35.61 -27.99
C GLU A 453 3.25 -36.84 -27.20
N PRO A 454 3.99 -37.77 -27.83
CA PRO A 454 4.58 -38.90 -27.12
C PRO A 454 5.64 -38.41 -26.12
N PRO A 455 5.72 -39.01 -24.92
CA PRO A 455 6.72 -38.63 -23.92
C PRO A 455 8.15 -38.93 -24.43
N PRO A 456 9.16 -38.09 -24.08
CA PRO A 456 10.56 -38.36 -24.41
C PRO A 456 11.01 -39.71 -23.84
N LYS A 457 11.77 -40.49 -24.62
CA LYS A 457 12.27 -41.81 -24.20
C LYS A 457 13.75 -41.78 -23.86
N ILE A 458 14.14 -42.62 -22.90
CA ILE A 458 15.54 -42.85 -22.53
C ILE A 458 16.31 -43.38 -23.74
N GLY A 459 17.48 -42.79 -24.02
CA GLY A 459 18.34 -43.13 -25.15
C GLY A 459 17.89 -42.56 -26.51
N GLU A 460 16.70 -41.96 -26.61
CA GLU A 460 16.19 -41.39 -27.87
C GLU A 460 16.59 -39.91 -28.01
N ARG A 461 17.12 -39.52 -29.17
CA ARG A 461 17.63 -38.17 -29.42
C ARG A 461 16.49 -37.18 -29.71
N ILE A 462 16.29 -36.21 -28.84
CA ILE A 462 15.27 -35.16 -28.97
C ILE A 462 15.90 -33.77 -29.25
N LEU A 463 15.19 -32.92 -30.01
CA LEU A 463 15.61 -31.54 -30.29
C LEU A 463 14.84 -30.56 -29.39
N CYS A 464 15.53 -29.96 -28.43
CA CYS A 464 14.98 -28.92 -27.56
C CYS A 464 15.16 -27.53 -28.20
N ARG A 465 14.14 -26.68 -28.11
CA ARG A 465 14.14 -25.31 -28.66
C ARG A 465 13.65 -24.31 -27.60
N HIS A 466 14.24 -23.12 -27.54
CA HIS A 466 13.74 -22.04 -26.71
C HIS A 466 12.46 -21.44 -27.31
N PRO A 467 11.40 -21.18 -26.53
CA PRO A 467 10.09 -20.80 -27.07
C PRO A 467 10.08 -19.48 -27.86
N PHE A 468 10.99 -18.56 -27.56
CA PHE A 468 11.02 -17.20 -28.15
C PHE A 468 12.38 -16.82 -28.78
N ASN A 469 13.31 -17.77 -28.94
CA ASN A 469 14.63 -17.46 -29.51
C ASN A 469 15.12 -18.63 -30.37
N GLU A 470 14.95 -18.52 -31.69
CA GLU A 470 15.22 -19.59 -32.65
C GLU A 470 16.69 -20.05 -32.64
N SER A 471 17.63 -19.15 -32.33
CA SER A 471 19.07 -19.48 -32.25
C SER A 471 19.40 -20.40 -31.07
N LYS A 472 18.58 -20.41 -30.01
CA LYS A 472 18.76 -21.23 -28.81
C LYS A 472 18.06 -22.59 -28.98
N ARG A 473 18.80 -23.57 -29.52
CA ARG A 473 18.34 -24.96 -29.72
C ARG A 473 19.48 -25.97 -29.49
N ALA A 474 19.16 -27.13 -28.95
CA ALA A 474 20.13 -28.18 -28.64
C ALA A 474 19.53 -29.59 -28.81
N TYR A 475 20.34 -30.55 -29.21
CA TYR A 475 19.97 -31.97 -29.17
C TYR A 475 20.34 -32.58 -27.82
N VAL A 476 19.42 -33.34 -27.23
CA VAL A 476 19.61 -34.02 -25.94
C VAL A 476 19.32 -35.51 -26.12
N VAL A 477 20.10 -36.36 -25.45
CA VAL A 477 19.88 -37.82 -25.38
C VAL A 477 19.73 -38.19 -23.90
N PRO A 478 18.50 -38.18 -23.35
CA PRO A 478 18.28 -38.37 -21.92
C PRO A 478 18.65 -39.79 -21.50
N GLN A 479 19.27 -39.92 -20.33
CA GLN A 479 19.53 -41.20 -19.68
C GLN A 479 18.48 -41.53 -18.61
N ASN A 480 17.77 -40.50 -18.13
CA ASN A 480 16.55 -40.63 -17.35
C ASN A 480 15.58 -39.48 -17.73
N VAL A 481 14.27 -39.72 -17.56
CA VAL A 481 13.18 -38.79 -17.89
C VAL A 481 12.19 -38.78 -16.73
N GLU A 482 11.93 -37.61 -16.15
CA GLU A 482 10.98 -37.42 -15.05
C GLU A 482 9.80 -36.56 -15.51
N GLU A 483 8.56 -37.03 -15.30
CA GLU A 483 7.35 -36.22 -15.55
C GLU A 483 7.02 -35.35 -14.33
N LEU A 484 7.08 -34.03 -14.51
CA LEU A 484 6.95 -33.02 -13.45
C LEU A 484 5.49 -32.67 -13.13
N MET A 485 4.60 -32.78 -14.12
CA MET A 485 3.17 -32.46 -13.98
C MET A 485 2.38 -33.70 -13.56
N LYS A 486 1.78 -33.68 -12.37
CA LYS A 486 0.91 -34.76 -11.86
C LYS A 486 -0.49 -34.21 -11.59
N CYS A 487 -1.52 -34.93 -12.03
CA CYS A 487 -2.92 -34.56 -11.77
C CYS A 487 -3.30 -34.98 -10.34
N TYR A 488 -3.50 -34.01 -9.45
CA TYR A 488 -3.88 -34.26 -8.05
C TYR A 488 -5.40 -34.16 -7.80
N TRP A 489 -6.18 -33.64 -8.75
CA TRP A 489 -7.65 -33.54 -8.65
C TRP A 489 -8.27 -33.56 -10.05
N ALA A 490 -9.09 -34.58 -10.34
CA ALA A 490 -9.80 -34.70 -11.62
C ALA A 490 -11.24 -34.14 -11.51
N GLY A 491 -11.44 -32.93 -12.03
CA GLY A 491 -12.79 -32.36 -12.21
C GLY A 491 -13.51 -32.97 -13.42
N LYS A 492 -14.84 -33.09 -13.36
CA LYS A 492 -15.68 -33.40 -14.53
C LYS A 492 -16.06 -32.09 -15.23
N SER A 493 -15.93 -32.03 -16.55
CA SER A 493 -16.42 -30.92 -17.37
C SER A 493 -16.83 -31.42 -18.75
N ASP A 494 -18.08 -31.17 -19.12
CA ASP A 494 -18.55 -31.29 -20.50
C ASP A 494 -18.12 -30.07 -21.32
N SER A 495 -18.14 -30.19 -22.65
CA SER A 495 -17.54 -29.23 -23.59
C SER A 495 -18.56 -28.51 -24.48
N LEU A 496 -18.46 -27.19 -24.59
CA LEU A 496 -19.14 -26.38 -25.62
C LEU A 496 -18.09 -25.55 -26.39
N ARG A 497 -18.15 -25.52 -27.73
CA ARG A 497 -17.14 -24.85 -28.58
C ARG A 497 -17.67 -23.58 -29.22
N GLY A 498 -16.79 -22.60 -29.43
CA GLY A 498 -17.01 -21.41 -30.24
C GLY A 498 -15.68 -20.74 -30.61
N ILE A 499 -15.58 -20.22 -31.84
CA ILE A 499 -14.45 -19.44 -32.36
C ILE A 499 -14.94 -18.00 -32.55
N PHE A 500 -14.13 -17.02 -32.16
CA PHE A 500 -14.34 -15.60 -32.47
C PHE A 500 -13.08 -15.08 -33.16
N GLY A 501 -13.26 -14.39 -34.29
CA GLY A 501 -12.19 -14.00 -35.21
C GLY A 501 -12.77 -13.42 -36.51
N GLU A 502 -11.98 -12.86 -37.43
CA GLU A 502 -10.52 -12.64 -37.33
C GLU A 502 -10.15 -11.28 -36.71
N THR A 503 -11.15 -10.51 -36.25
CA THR A 503 -10.89 -9.48 -35.22
C THR A 503 -10.61 -10.17 -33.88
N ASN A 504 -9.67 -9.66 -33.09
CA ASN A 504 -9.49 -10.17 -31.73
C ASN A 504 -10.74 -9.79 -30.91
N GLN A 505 -11.43 -10.80 -30.37
CA GLN A 505 -12.56 -10.60 -29.45
C GLN A 505 -12.30 -11.26 -28.09
N SER A 506 -11.07 -11.75 -27.85
CA SER A 506 -10.53 -11.66 -26.49
C SER A 506 -10.20 -10.21 -26.09
N GLU A 507 -10.21 -9.29 -27.05
CA GLU A 507 -10.60 -7.89 -26.87
C GLU A 507 -12.17 -7.82 -26.83
N LEU A 508 -12.84 -7.46 -27.94
CA LEU A 508 -14.29 -7.21 -28.14
C LEU A 508 -15.35 -8.07 -27.40
N ALA A 509 -15.06 -9.29 -26.94
CA ALA A 509 -15.99 -10.19 -26.25
C ALA A 509 -15.39 -10.86 -24.99
N ALA A 510 -14.18 -10.49 -24.55
CA ALA A 510 -13.60 -10.94 -23.28
C ALA A 510 -13.02 -9.83 -22.39
N PHE A 511 -12.96 -8.60 -22.90
CA PHE A 511 -12.41 -7.39 -22.26
C PHE A 511 -13.46 -6.58 -21.46
N ILE A 512 -14.50 -7.22 -20.92
CA ILE A 512 -15.84 -6.60 -20.87
C ILE A 512 -16.37 -6.15 -19.48
N SER A 513 -16.70 -7.05 -18.54
CA SER A 513 -18.02 -6.89 -17.87
C SER A 513 -18.25 -7.16 -16.37
N TYR A 514 -17.38 -7.84 -15.61
CA TYR A 514 -17.51 -8.36 -14.20
C TYR A 514 -18.25 -7.59 -13.06
N ALA A 515 -18.88 -6.43 -13.25
CA ALA A 515 -19.73 -5.70 -12.27
C ALA A 515 -20.87 -6.52 -11.62
N LEU A 516 -21.09 -7.75 -12.06
CA LEU A 516 -22.44 -8.28 -12.27
C LEU A 516 -22.73 -9.49 -11.36
N ALA A 517 -21.86 -9.67 -10.37
CA ALA A 517 -22.29 -9.95 -9.01
C ALA A 517 -21.96 -8.75 -8.08
N PHE A 518 -20.83 -8.07 -8.31
CA PHE A 518 -20.37 -6.94 -7.50
C PHE A 518 -19.79 -5.81 -8.38
N PRO A 519 -20.41 -4.61 -8.41
CA PRO A 519 -19.90 -3.44 -9.12
C PRO A 519 -19.36 -2.37 -8.17
N SER A 520 -19.69 -2.39 -6.88
CA SER A 520 -18.80 -1.83 -5.84
C SER A 520 -17.58 -2.76 -5.69
N GLY A 521 -16.97 -3.13 -6.83
CA GLY A 521 -16.65 -4.53 -7.05
C GLY A 521 -15.90 -4.96 -8.32
N PHE A 522 -15.62 -4.12 -9.33
CA PHE A 522 -14.97 -4.63 -10.58
C PHE A 522 -13.92 -3.71 -11.25
N LEU A 523 -12.81 -4.32 -11.70
CA LEU A 523 -11.50 -3.71 -12.06
C LEU A 523 -10.93 -4.40 -13.33
N ALA A 524 -9.97 -3.79 -14.03
CA ALA A 524 -9.55 -4.18 -15.39
C ALA A 524 -8.02 -4.13 -15.61
N LEU A 525 -7.59 -3.89 -16.86
CA LEU A 525 -6.20 -3.77 -17.34
C LEU A 525 -6.23 -3.35 -18.85
N VAL A 526 -6.22 -2.05 -19.24
CA VAL A 526 -6.41 -1.67 -20.67
C VAL A 526 -5.23 -2.17 -21.51
N ASP A 527 -4.07 -2.09 -20.90
CA ASP A 527 -2.80 -2.69 -21.29
C ASP A 527 -2.79 -4.24 -21.26
N THR A 528 -3.96 -4.90 -21.40
CA THR A 528 -4.00 -6.36 -21.65
C THR A 528 -3.45 -6.69 -23.03
N TYR A 529 -3.78 -5.90 -24.05
CA TYR A 529 -3.34 -6.06 -25.44
C TYR A 529 -2.57 -4.83 -25.92
N ASP A 530 -3.28 -3.78 -26.34
CA ASP A 530 -2.71 -2.50 -26.71
C ASP A 530 -3.50 -1.35 -26.10
N VAL A 531 -2.91 -0.17 -26.14
CA VAL A 531 -3.48 1.07 -25.65
C VAL A 531 -3.37 2.18 -26.70
N MET A 532 -2.61 2.03 -27.82
CA MET A 532 -2.34 3.10 -28.80
C MET A 532 -1.54 2.77 -30.11
N ARG A 533 -0.91 1.59 -30.36
CA ARG A 533 0.03 1.43 -31.51
C ARG A 533 -0.01 0.19 -32.41
N SER A 534 -0.09 -1.02 -31.86
CA SER A 534 0.06 -2.30 -32.60
C SER A 534 -1.29 -3.01 -32.71
N GLY A 535 -1.96 -3.19 -31.58
CA GLY A 535 -3.40 -2.92 -31.54
C GLY A 535 -3.58 -1.42 -31.80
N ILE A 536 -4.34 -1.10 -32.85
CA ILE A 536 -4.47 0.24 -33.41
C ILE A 536 -5.73 0.41 -34.30
N PRO A 537 -6.40 -0.67 -34.77
CA PRO A 537 -7.71 -0.54 -35.43
C PRO A 537 -8.91 -0.44 -34.48
N ASN A 538 -8.76 -0.18 -33.16
CA ASN A 538 -9.71 -0.71 -32.19
C ASN A 538 -10.37 0.22 -31.13
N PHE A 539 -10.04 1.50 -30.87
CA PHE A 539 -10.84 2.38 -29.94
C PHE A 539 -11.23 3.86 -30.35
N CYS A 540 -11.78 4.12 -31.57
CA CYS A 540 -12.56 5.34 -31.98
C CYS A 540 -14.03 5.11 -32.45
N ALA A 541 -14.31 4.08 -33.27
CA ALA A 541 -15.56 3.86 -34.00
C ALA A 541 -16.22 2.44 -34.00
N VAL A 542 -16.35 1.75 -32.85
CA VAL A 542 -17.33 0.65 -32.62
C VAL A 542 -17.74 0.46 -31.14
N ALA A 543 -16.85 0.53 -30.15
CA ALA A 543 -17.12 0.23 -28.74
C ALA A 543 -17.21 1.50 -27.87
N LEU A 544 -18.42 1.90 -27.50
CA LEU A 544 -18.79 3.28 -27.15
C LEU A 544 -18.99 3.89 -25.59
N ALA A 545 -19.53 3.28 -24.48
CA ALA A 545 -20.14 3.51 -23.12
C ALA A 545 -19.26 3.52 -21.80
N LEU A 546 -19.15 4.66 -21.07
CA LEU A 546 -18.69 5.08 -19.73
C LEU A 546 -19.08 6.56 -19.21
N ASN A 547 -19.70 7.45 -20.02
CA ASN A 547 -20.58 8.65 -19.78
C ASN A 547 -22.11 8.92 -20.36
N GLU A 548 -23.06 7.98 -20.70
CA GLU A 548 -24.54 8.04 -21.03
C GLU A 548 -25.49 6.93 -20.45
N LEU A 549 -25.14 5.64 -20.38
CA LEU A 549 -25.91 4.57 -19.70
C LEU A 549 -26.17 4.83 -18.17
N GLY A 550 -25.25 4.54 -17.26
CA GLY A 550 -25.55 4.51 -15.82
C GLY A 550 -24.41 4.69 -14.80
N TYR A 551 -23.79 3.59 -14.35
CA TYR A 551 -23.42 3.42 -12.96
C TYR A 551 -22.01 3.90 -12.52
N LYS A 552 -20.96 3.76 -13.34
CA LYS A 552 -19.72 4.63 -13.40
C LYS A 552 -18.76 4.71 -12.14
N ALA A 553 -17.47 4.29 -12.14
CA ALA A 553 -16.36 4.98 -11.36
C ALA A 553 -14.85 4.76 -11.75
N SER A 554 -14.15 5.83 -12.20
CA SER A 554 -12.69 6.07 -12.46
C SER A 554 -12.22 6.83 -13.76
N GLY A 555 -11.11 6.53 -14.48
CA GLY A 555 -10.44 7.44 -15.47
C GLY A 555 -9.72 6.91 -16.77
N ILE A 556 -8.42 7.22 -17.04
CA ILE A 556 -7.54 6.63 -18.10
C ILE A 556 -6.00 6.74 -17.75
N ARG A 557 -5.08 5.85 -18.22
CA ARG A 557 -3.78 5.48 -17.51
C ARG A 557 -2.48 5.14 -18.34
N LEU A 558 -1.87 3.92 -18.34
CA LEU A 558 -0.52 3.50 -18.87
C LEU A 558 0.36 2.68 -17.86
N ASP A 559 0.59 1.36 -18.04
CA ASP A 559 1.73 0.59 -17.44
C ASP A 559 3.00 0.68 -18.33
N SER A 560 3.61 -0.44 -18.73
CA SER A 560 4.96 -0.53 -19.29
C SER A 560 4.95 -0.59 -20.82
N GLY A 561 5.61 0.39 -21.44
CA GLY A 561 5.53 0.65 -22.88
C GLY A 561 6.21 1.96 -23.27
N ASP A 562 5.66 2.66 -24.27
CA ASP A 562 6.28 3.78 -25.00
C ASP A 562 5.89 5.15 -24.43
N LEU A 563 6.14 5.31 -23.11
CA LEU A 563 5.54 6.25 -22.13
C LEU A 563 5.52 7.76 -22.49
N ALA A 564 6.17 8.15 -23.58
CA ALA A 564 6.37 9.54 -24.00
C ALA A 564 6.05 9.77 -25.49
N TYR A 565 6.16 8.76 -26.35
CA TYR A 565 5.96 8.94 -27.80
C TYR A 565 4.49 9.04 -28.17
N LEU A 566 3.61 8.30 -27.49
CA LEU A 566 2.16 8.36 -27.70
C LEU A 566 1.67 9.77 -27.29
N SER A 567 2.04 10.19 -26.09
CA SER A 567 1.71 11.47 -25.50
C SER A 567 2.28 12.69 -26.23
N VAL A 568 3.38 12.57 -26.99
CA VAL A 568 3.79 13.60 -27.96
C VAL A 568 2.69 13.90 -28.99
N GLN A 569 1.92 12.90 -29.42
CA GLN A 569 0.80 13.08 -30.36
C GLN A 569 -0.53 13.36 -29.63
N VAL A 570 -0.88 12.52 -28.66
CA VAL A 570 -2.27 12.32 -28.22
C VAL A 570 -2.85 13.54 -27.47
N ARG A 571 -2.05 14.31 -26.71
CA ARG A 571 -2.52 15.59 -26.13
C ARG A 571 -2.79 16.63 -27.21
N LYS A 572 -1.97 16.63 -28.26
CA LYS A 572 -1.95 17.66 -29.31
C LYS A 572 -3.14 17.42 -30.26
N PHE A 573 -3.58 16.17 -30.35
CA PHE A 573 -4.88 15.72 -30.83
C PHE A 573 -6.01 16.12 -29.86
N PHE A 574 -6.16 15.47 -28.69
CA PHE A 574 -7.33 15.62 -27.82
C PHE A 574 -7.55 17.03 -27.23
N CYS A 575 -6.51 17.83 -26.99
CA CYS A 575 -6.67 19.20 -26.47
C CYS A 575 -7.11 20.20 -27.56
N ALA A 576 -6.94 19.87 -28.85
CA ALA A 576 -7.47 20.65 -29.98
C ALA A 576 -8.86 20.14 -30.41
N VAL A 577 -9.03 18.81 -30.39
CA VAL A 577 -10.26 18.07 -30.69
C VAL A 577 -11.11 17.89 -29.42
N GLU A 578 -11.04 18.83 -28.45
CA GLU A 578 -11.58 18.74 -27.07
C GLU A 578 -13.12 18.70 -26.95
N LYS A 579 -13.83 18.17 -27.95
CA LYS A 579 -15.28 18.27 -28.16
C LYS A 579 -15.84 17.16 -29.07
N GLU A 580 -15.00 16.38 -29.77
CA GLU A 580 -15.40 15.50 -30.89
C GLU A 580 -14.71 14.10 -30.89
N ILE A 581 -15.30 13.00 -30.40
CA ILE A 581 -16.56 12.86 -29.67
C ILE A 581 -16.64 13.83 -28.49
N GLY A 582 -17.76 14.49 -28.37
CA GLY A 582 -18.17 15.21 -27.17
C GLY A 582 -19.06 14.31 -26.33
N VAL A 583 -18.97 14.47 -25.02
CA VAL A 583 -19.66 13.77 -23.92
C VAL A 583 -19.22 14.57 -22.65
N PRO A 584 -19.50 14.27 -21.37
CA PRO A 584 -18.89 15.04 -20.25
C PRO A 584 -17.93 14.14 -19.47
N GLY A 585 -16.67 14.05 -19.92
CA GLY A 585 -15.80 12.94 -19.50
C GLY A 585 -14.33 12.82 -19.96
N PHE A 586 -13.60 13.83 -20.54
CA PHE A 586 -12.14 13.63 -20.89
C PHE A 586 -10.95 14.68 -20.62
N SER A 587 -10.92 15.69 -19.68
CA SER A 587 -10.13 16.05 -18.42
C SER A 587 -10.85 16.27 -17.03
N ARG A 588 -10.29 15.77 -15.88
CA ARG A 588 -10.70 15.90 -14.42
C ARG A 588 -11.64 14.87 -13.74
N THR A 589 -11.26 13.58 -13.67
CA THR A 589 -11.96 12.44 -13.00
C THR A 589 -11.03 11.21 -13.02
N PHE A 590 -10.15 11.05 -12.04
CA PHE A 590 -9.33 9.86 -11.76
C PHE A 590 -8.17 9.48 -12.73
N ILE A 591 -7.55 10.38 -13.53
CA ILE A 591 -6.44 10.01 -14.46
C ILE A 591 -5.20 9.41 -13.74
N THR A 592 -4.22 8.76 -14.40
CA THR A 592 -3.06 8.12 -13.71
C THR A 592 -1.86 7.86 -14.65
N ALA A 593 -0.68 7.54 -14.11
CA ALA A 593 0.51 7.05 -14.84
C ALA A 593 1.38 6.07 -14.01
N SER A 594 2.38 5.37 -14.60
CA SER A 594 3.26 4.40 -13.89
C SER A 594 4.64 4.04 -14.46
N ASN A 595 5.43 3.21 -13.70
CA ASN A 595 6.45 2.19 -14.12
C ASN A 595 7.40 1.69 -12.97
N ASP A 596 6.92 0.86 -12.03
CA ASP A 596 7.73 -0.08 -11.20
C ASP A 596 8.64 0.46 -10.04
N LEU A 597 8.03 1.07 -9.02
CA LEU A 597 8.37 0.83 -7.60
C LEU A 597 9.65 1.43 -6.98
N ASN A 598 10.29 2.37 -7.65
CA ASN A 598 11.35 3.19 -7.06
C ASN A 598 10.79 4.46 -6.36
N GLU A 599 11.61 5.17 -5.59
CA GLU A 599 11.21 6.16 -4.55
C GLU A 599 11.39 7.63 -5.04
N GLU A 600 11.20 7.93 -6.33
CA GLU A 600 12.13 8.87 -6.97
C GLU A 600 11.66 10.01 -7.91
N THR A 601 12.29 10.16 -9.08
CA THR A 601 13.09 11.34 -9.54
C THR A 601 12.39 12.70 -9.81
N LEU A 602 11.52 13.19 -8.94
CA LEU A 602 10.70 14.39 -9.19
C LEU A 602 11.46 15.67 -9.63
N ASP A 603 12.76 15.87 -9.32
CA ASP A 603 13.46 17.04 -9.91
C ASP A 603 13.52 16.95 -11.44
N HIS A 604 13.84 15.77 -11.98
CA HIS A 604 13.93 15.54 -13.41
C HIS A 604 12.61 15.18 -14.06
N LEU A 605 11.71 14.52 -13.33
CA LEU A 605 10.40 14.14 -13.86
C LEU A 605 9.33 15.21 -13.65
N ASN A 606 9.48 16.14 -12.70
CA ASN A 606 8.76 17.43 -12.74
C ASN A 606 9.39 18.42 -13.76
N LYS A 607 10.07 17.90 -14.78
CA LYS A 607 10.25 18.57 -16.07
C LYS A 607 9.26 18.02 -17.12
N GLN A 608 8.37 17.09 -16.72
CA GLN A 608 7.26 16.51 -17.48
C GLN A 608 5.91 17.10 -17.00
N GLY A 609 5.75 17.27 -15.68
CA GLY A 609 5.17 18.46 -15.01
C GLY A 609 3.85 19.00 -15.58
N HIS A 610 2.72 18.69 -14.93
CA HIS A 610 1.56 18.21 -15.69
C HIS A 610 0.20 18.90 -15.49
N GLU A 611 -0.75 18.43 -16.31
CA GLU A 611 -2.18 18.31 -16.02
C GLU A 611 -2.57 16.82 -16.10
N VAL A 612 -2.07 15.99 -15.18
CA VAL A 612 -2.59 14.62 -14.97
C VAL A 612 -3.01 14.47 -13.50
N ASP A 613 -3.91 13.52 -13.21
CA ASP A 613 -4.27 13.15 -11.83
C ASP A 613 -3.09 12.39 -11.20
N ALA A 614 -3.12 11.06 -11.15
CA ALA A 614 -2.98 10.41 -9.86
C ALA A 614 -2.05 9.21 -9.74
N TYR A 615 -1.97 8.74 -8.49
CA TYR A 615 -1.17 7.63 -8.00
C TYR A 615 -2.06 6.49 -7.53
N GLY A 616 -1.69 5.24 -7.85
CA GLY A 616 -2.44 4.07 -7.39
C GLY A 616 -1.68 2.76 -7.21
N ILE A 617 -0.43 2.83 -6.78
CA ILE A 617 0.17 1.97 -5.75
C ILE A 617 -0.76 0.80 -5.16
N GLY A 618 -0.60 -0.48 -5.59
CA GLY A 618 -0.98 -1.87 -5.06
C GLY A 618 0.09 -2.95 -4.50
N THR A 619 1.31 -3.23 -5.07
CA THR A 619 2.51 -4.10 -4.73
C THR A 619 3.94 -3.58 -4.22
N TYR A 620 4.27 -2.35 -3.72
CA TYR A 620 5.58 -2.03 -3.04
C TYR A 620 5.58 -1.15 -1.75
N LEU A 621 4.83 -0.04 -1.64
CA LEU A 621 5.03 1.02 -0.61
C LEU A 621 4.84 0.66 0.89
N VAL A 622 3.85 -0.11 1.37
CA VAL A 622 3.57 -0.33 2.83
C VAL A 622 4.47 -1.41 3.41
N THR A 623 4.84 -2.38 2.59
CA THR A 623 6.01 -3.22 2.82
C THR A 623 7.30 -2.43 2.71
N CYS A 624 7.20 -1.18 2.24
CA CYS A 624 8.25 -0.19 2.29
C CYS A 624 9.47 -0.67 1.50
N TYR A 625 9.28 -1.26 0.31
CA TYR A 625 10.32 -1.96 -0.48
C TYR A 625 11.70 -1.27 -0.49
N SER A 626 11.74 0.04 -0.71
CA SER A 626 12.94 0.89 -0.69
C SER A 626 13.74 0.80 0.62
N GLN A 627 13.06 0.56 1.74
CA GLN A 627 13.65 0.15 3.02
C GLN A 627 12.63 -0.63 3.88
N ALA A 628 12.52 -1.95 3.68
CA ALA A 628 11.45 -2.77 4.29
C ALA A 628 11.52 -2.98 5.82
N ALA A 629 12.45 -2.30 6.50
CA ALA A 629 12.54 -2.23 7.96
C ALA A 629 13.16 -0.89 8.40
N LEU A 630 12.54 -0.20 9.36
CA LEU A 630 13.04 1.05 9.95
C LEU A 630 14.36 0.86 10.72
N GLY A 631 14.66 -0.36 11.15
CA GLY A 631 15.83 -0.65 11.98
C GLY A 631 15.67 -0.14 13.42
N CYS A 632 14.46 -0.25 13.97
CA CYS A 632 14.22 -0.07 15.40
C CYS A 632 15.07 -1.05 16.20
N VAL A 633 15.64 -0.58 17.30
CA VAL A 633 16.38 -1.37 18.27
C VAL A 633 15.86 -1.07 19.68
N PHE A 634 15.79 -2.10 20.50
CA PHE A 634 15.50 -2.00 21.92
C PHE A 634 16.82 -2.15 22.68
N LYS A 635 17.18 -1.24 23.58
CA LYS A 635 18.51 -1.31 24.23
C LYS A 635 18.43 -0.94 25.71
N LEU A 636 19.04 -1.77 26.54
CA LEU A 636 19.27 -1.49 27.96
C LEU A 636 20.13 -0.23 28.10
N VAL A 637 19.61 0.77 28.81
CA VAL A 637 20.33 2.03 29.09
C VAL A 637 20.57 2.24 30.58
N GLU A 638 19.89 1.48 31.43
CA GLU A 638 20.00 1.57 32.89
C GLU A 638 19.53 0.26 33.55
N ILE A 639 20.18 -0.18 34.62
CA ILE A 639 19.74 -1.30 35.47
C ILE A 639 20.04 -0.99 36.94
N ASN A 640 19.04 -1.13 37.82
CA ASN A 640 19.08 -0.72 39.23
C ASN A 640 19.65 0.70 39.42
N SER A 641 19.18 1.65 38.60
CA SER A 641 19.64 3.05 38.55
C SER A 641 21.12 3.22 38.16
N GLN A 642 21.83 2.18 37.73
CA GLN A 642 23.18 2.25 37.16
C GLN A 642 23.08 2.36 35.63
N PRO A 643 23.58 3.47 35.02
CA PRO A 643 23.58 3.64 33.57
C PRO A 643 24.42 2.56 32.86
N ARG A 644 23.99 2.18 31.65
CA ARG A 644 24.66 1.19 30.79
C ARG A 644 24.86 1.74 29.39
N ILE A 645 26.04 1.50 28.82
CA ILE A 645 26.41 1.86 27.46
C ILE A 645 26.81 0.61 26.68
N LYS A 646 26.40 0.51 25.41
CA LYS A 646 26.86 -0.52 24.47
C LYS A 646 27.86 0.13 23.54
N LEU A 647 29.15 -0.16 23.71
CA LEU A 647 30.21 0.28 22.80
C LEU A 647 30.21 -0.54 21.50
N SER A 648 30.73 0.05 20.43
CA SER A 648 30.75 -0.55 19.09
C SER A 648 31.81 0.12 18.24
N GLU A 649 32.50 -0.63 17.38
CA GLU A 649 33.49 -0.10 16.42
C GLU A 649 32.86 0.99 15.53
N ASP A 650 31.65 0.73 15.03
CA ASP A 650 30.79 1.73 14.43
C ASP A 650 30.18 2.64 15.52
N VAL A 651 30.77 3.82 15.70
CA VAL A 651 30.30 4.89 16.60
C VAL A 651 28.80 5.18 16.45
N SER A 652 28.23 5.06 15.25
CA SER A 652 26.80 5.28 15.02
C SER A 652 25.91 4.22 15.68
N LYS A 653 26.45 3.08 16.10
CA LYS A 653 25.75 2.00 16.82
C LYS A 653 25.85 2.10 18.35
N VAL A 654 26.67 3.01 18.89
CA VAL A 654 26.75 3.26 20.34
C VAL A 654 25.40 3.71 20.89
N SER A 655 25.03 3.21 22.08
CA SER A 655 23.80 3.61 22.79
C SER A 655 24.02 4.87 23.63
N ILE A 656 22.95 5.63 23.86
CA ILE A 656 22.99 6.76 24.79
C ILE A 656 22.53 6.23 26.16
N PRO A 657 23.37 6.25 27.21
CA PRO A 657 23.08 5.64 28.51
C PRO A 657 22.00 6.41 29.29
N CYS A 658 21.63 5.86 30.45
CA CYS A 658 20.68 6.36 31.46
C CYS A 658 19.24 6.60 30.96
N LYS A 659 18.30 6.75 31.89
CA LYS A 659 16.96 7.23 31.57
C LYS A 659 16.98 8.73 31.22
N LYS A 660 16.31 9.06 30.11
CA LYS A 660 16.36 10.40 29.48
C LYS A 660 14.99 11.06 29.39
N ARG A 661 15.00 12.39 29.33
CA ARG A 661 13.85 13.22 28.91
C ARG A 661 14.15 13.81 27.55
N CYS A 662 13.13 13.96 26.71
CA CYS A 662 13.27 14.39 25.32
C CYS A 662 12.39 15.61 25.05
N PHE A 663 12.97 16.68 24.52
CA PHE A 663 12.27 17.93 24.25
C PHE A 663 12.49 18.39 22.81
N ARG A 664 11.45 18.93 22.19
CA ARG A 664 11.53 19.62 20.90
C ARG A 664 11.57 21.12 21.12
N LEU A 665 12.61 21.77 20.60
CA LEU A 665 12.84 23.21 20.73
C LEU A 665 12.43 23.94 19.45
N TYR A 666 11.57 24.95 19.60
CA TYR A 666 11.03 25.72 18.47
C TYR A 666 11.64 27.11 18.33
N GLY A 667 11.80 27.58 17.10
CA GLY A 667 12.33 28.91 16.77
C GLY A 667 11.28 30.01 16.72
N LYS A 668 11.73 31.24 16.43
CA LYS A 668 10.85 32.43 16.25
C LYS A 668 9.85 32.28 15.11
N GLU A 669 10.19 31.50 14.09
CA GLU A 669 9.37 31.24 12.91
C GLU A 669 8.34 30.11 13.14
N GLY A 670 8.26 29.54 14.36
CA GLY A 670 7.36 28.43 14.69
C GLY A 670 7.85 27.04 14.24
N TYR A 671 8.95 26.94 13.50
CA TYR A 671 9.57 25.65 13.13
C TYR A 671 10.34 25.01 14.28
N ALA A 672 10.32 23.67 14.32
CA ALA A 672 11.20 22.88 15.18
C ALA A 672 12.66 23.02 14.73
N LEU A 673 13.58 23.26 15.68
CA LEU A 673 15.00 23.52 15.41
C LEU A 673 15.93 22.36 15.80
N VAL A 674 15.61 21.66 16.88
CA VAL A 674 16.41 20.59 17.46
C VAL A 674 15.56 19.78 18.45
N ASP A 675 15.74 18.46 18.44
CA ASP A 675 15.30 17.59 19.53
C ASP A 675 16.49 17.38 20.48
N ILE A 676 16.32 17.77 21.74
CA ILE A 676 17.34 17.68 22.79
C ILE A 676 16.97 16.62 23.83
N MET A 677 17.92 15.74 24.11
CA MET A 677 17.86 14.77 25.21
C MET A 677 18.60 15.31 26.43
N THR A 678 18.00 15.15 27.60
CA THR A 678 18.60 15.46 28.91
C THR A 678 18.54 14.21 29.80
N GLY A 679 19.38 14.13 30.84
CA GLY A 679 19.19 13.14 31.90
C GLY A 679 17.89 13.38 32.67
N GLU A 680 17.35 12.35 33.32
CA GLU A 680 16.09 12.43 34.09
C GLU A 680 16.08 13.56 35.13
N ASN A 681 17.22 13.75 35.83
CA ASN A 681 17.36 14.73 36.91
C ASN A 681 17.73 16.16 36.43
N GLU A 682 17.75 16.42 35.13
CA GLU A 682 18.00 17.76 34.60
C GLU A 682 16.72 18.62 34.55
N PRO A 683 16.80 19.93 34.84
CA PRO A 683 15.67 20.83 34.66
C PRO A 683 15.29 20.90 33.18
N PRO A 684 13.98 21.01 32.84
CA PRO A 684 13.55 21.14 31.46
C PRO A 684 14.09 22.46 30.85
N PRO A 685 14.40 22.49 29.54
CA PRO A 685 14.71 23.73 28.84
C PRO A 685 13.56 24.74 28.99
N LYS A 686 13.87 26.02 29.20
CA LYS A 686 12.84 27.07 29.30
C LYS A 686 12.82 27.97 28.07
N ILE A 687 11.63 28.50 27.77
CA ILE A 687 11.42 29.51 26.73
C ILE A 687 12.27 30.75 27.05
N GLY A 688 12.96 31.28 26.05
CA GLY A 688 13.84 32.46 26.18
C GLY A 688 15.22 32.20 26.80
N GLU A 689 15.46 31.05 27.43
CA GLU A 689 16.76 30.71 28.03
C GLU A 689 17.71 30.06 27.01
N ARG A 690 18.96 30.54 26.94
CA ARG A 690 19.96 30.00 26.00
C ARG A 690 20.50 28.65 26.47
N ILE A 691 20.32 27.61 25.67
CA ILE A 691 20.84 26.26 25.92
C ILE A 691 21.91 25.87 24.89
N LEU A 692 22.93 25.11 25.32
CA LEU A 692 23.95 24.52 24.45
C LEU A 692 23.51 23.12 24.03
N CYS A 693 23.26 22.93 22.73
CA CYS A 693 22.94 21.64 22.12
C CYS A 693 24.22 21.05 21.51
N ARG A 694 24.61 19.84 21.94
CA ARG A 694 25.79 19.11 21.40
C ARG A 694 25.33 17.84 20.71
N HIS A 695 25.88 17.52 19.54
CA HIS A 695 25.69 16.20 18.92
C HIS A 695 26.38 15.13 19.78
N PRO A 696 25.73 14.01 20.13
CA PRO A 696 26.23 13.07 21.14
C PRO A 696 27.57 12.41 20.84
N PHE A 697 27.95 12.33 19.56
CA PHE A 697 29.14 11.60 19.09
C PHE A 697 30.02 12.38 18.09
N ASN A 698 29.85 13.71 17.98
CA ASN A 698 30.66 14.52 17.08
C ASN A 698 30.85 15.92 17.68
N GLU A 699 32.03 16.14 18.25
CA GLU A 699 32.34 17.31 19.07
C GLU A 699 32.18 18.63 18.33
N SER A 700 32.50 18.63 17.03
CA SER A 700 32.42 19.81 16.15
C SER A 700 30.98 20.28 15.92
N LYS A 701 30.00 19.37 16.01
CA LYS A 701 28.58 19.66 15.77
C LYS A 701 27.90 20.11 17.06
N ARG A 702 27.95 21.41 17.33
CA ARG A 702 27.31 22.06 18.49
C ARG A 702 26.71 23.42 18.14
N ALA A 703 25.62 23.81 18.80
CA ALA A 703 24.97 25.10 18.58
C ALA A 703 24.30 25.61 19.87
N TYR A 704 24.21 26.94 20.02
CA TYR A 704 23.32 27.53 21.01
C TYR A 704 21.92 27.73 20.43
N VAL A 705 20.90 27.44 21.21
CA VAL A 705 19.48 27.64 20.86
C VAL A 705 18.80 28.47 21.94
N VAL A 706 17.91 29.37 21.52
CA VAL A 706 17.03 30.16 22.40
C VAL A 706 15.59 29.84 22.00
N PRO A 707 14.96 28.83 22.61
CA PRO A 707 13.65 28.35 22.17
C PRO A 707 12.57 29.40 22.45
N GLN A 708 11.61 29.53 21.54
CA GLN A 708 10.39 30.31 21.73
C GLN A 708 9.21 29.44 22.19
N ASN A 709 9.27 28.13 21.93
CA ASN A 709 8.41 27.12 22.53
C ASN A 709 9.24 25.86 22.83
N VAL A 710 8.82 25.10 23.84
CA VAL A 710 9.45 23.84 24.30
C VAL A 710 8.36 22.80 24.49
N GLU A 711 8.41 21.71 23.73
CA GLU A 711 7.51 20.55 23.88
C GLU A 711 8.25 19.40 24.56
N GLU A 712 7.73 18.84 25.65
CA GLU A 712 8.21 17.56 26.19
C GLU A 712 7.54 16.40 25.44
N LEU A 713 8.34 15.60 24.74
CA LEU A 713 7.86 14.60 23.79
C LEU A 713 7.34 13.34 24.48
N MET A 714 7.90 12.99 25.63
CA MET A 714 7.63 11.73 26.35
C MET A 714 6.41 11.83 27.26
N LYS A 715 5.42 10.95 27.05
CA LYS A 715 4.22 10.85 27.89
C LYS A 715 3.99 9.44 28.41
N CYS A 716 3.40 9.31 29.60
CA CYS A 716 3.16 8.01 30.23
C CYS A 716 1.88 7.36 29.68
N TYR A 717 2.01 6.29 28.89
CA TYR A 717 0.86 5.55 28.32
C TYR A 717 0.53 4.27 29.08
N TRP A 718 1.44 3.80 29.94
CA TRP A 718 1.19 2.73 30.91
C TRP A 718 1.99 3.03 32.18
N ALA A 719 1.31 3.23 33.31
CA ALA A 719 1.96 3.58 34.57
C ALA A 719 2.35 2.35 35.42
N GLY A 720 1.85 1.16 35.08
CA GLY A 720 1.93 -0.02 35.95
C GLY A 720 1.43 0.30 37.37
N LYS A 721 2.11 -0.24 38.39
CA LYS A 721 1.85 0.06 39.81
C LYS A 721 2.38 1.43 40.29
N SER A 722 2.98 2.27 39.42
CA SER A 722 3.61 3.54 39.86
C SER A 722 2.64 4.67 40.23
N GLY A 723 1.33 4.48 40.01
CA GLY A 723 0.29 5.47 40.35
C GLY A 723 0.32 6.76 39.52
N LYS A 724 1.21 6.86 38.52
CA LYS A 724 1.30 8.03 37.64
C LYS A 724 0.06 8.18 36.77
N LEU A 725 -0.29 9.44 36.50
CA LEU A 725 -1.38 9.75 35.57
C LEU A 725 -1.01 9.26 34.16
N ARG A 726 -1.93 8.52 33.55
CA ARG A 726 -1.79 7.87 32.26
C ARG A 726 -2.50 8.70 31.18
N GLU A 727 -1.84 8.88 30.05
CA GLU A 727 -2.46 9.37 28.82
C GLU A 727 -3.42 8.33 28.22
N GLU A 728 -4.57 8.79 27.75
CA GLU A 728 -5.50 7.96 26.98
C GLU A 728 -5.01 7.74 25.55
N LEU A 729 -5.36 6.59 24.97
CA LEU A 729 -5.11 6.32 23.56
C LEU A 729 -6.09 7.15 22.71
N PRO A 730 -5.59 8.07 21.85
CA PRO A 730 -6.46 8.88 21.01
C PRO A 730 -7.15 8.03 19.93
N PRO A 731 -8.39 8.37 19.52
CA PRO A 731 -9.04 7.70 18.39
C PRO A 731 -8.27 7.93 17.09
N LEU A 732 -8.32 6.97 16.16
CA LEU A 732 -7.53 6.93 14.92
C LEU A 732 -7.55 8.26 14.13
N LYS A 733 -8.70 8.94 14.07
CA LYS A 733 -8.82 10.25 13.41
C LYS A 733 -7.91 11.31 14.05
N LYS A 734 -7.84 11.41 15.39
CA LYS A 734 -6.92 12.35 16.08
C LYS A 734 -5.44 12.00 15.86
N ILE A 735 -5.12 10.73 15.60
CA ILE A 735 -3.75 10.30 15.23
C ILE A 735 -3.43 10.80 13.82
N ARG A 736 -4.34 10.59 12.86
CA ARG A 736 -4.23 11.11 11.49
C ARG A 736 -4.12 12.64 11.48
N ASP A 737 -4.99 13.35 12.20
CA ASP A 737 -4.99 14.81 12.26
C ASP A 737 -3.66 15.35 12.81
N ARG A 738 -3.08 14.71 13.84
CA ARG A 738 -1.74 15.03 14.37
C ARG A 738 -0.63 14.80 13.33
N CYS A 739 -0.68 13.68 12.61
CA CYS A 739 0.27 13.34 11.55
C CYS A 739 0.30 14.45 10.48
N MET A 740 -0.87 14.81 9.93
CA MET A 740 -0.97 15.89 8.94
C MET A 740 -0.45 17.22 9.52
N GLN A 741 -0.87 17.58 10.74
CA GLN A 741 -0.45 18.84 11.38
C GLN A 741 1.07 18.92 11.60
N GLN A 742 1.73 17.86 12.10
CA GLN A 742 3.17 17.91 12.34
C GLN A 742 3.99 17.92 11.05
N LEU A 743 3.55 17.22 10.00
CA LEU A 743 4.18 17.27 8.68
C LEU A 743 4.11 18.68 8.06
N GLU A 744 3.01 19.40 8.28
CA GLU A 744 2.85 20.80 7.85
C GLU A 744 3.67 21.80 8.66
N GLN A 745 3.97 21.49 9.93
CA GLN A 745 4.82 22.31 10.82
C GLN A 745 6.32 22.04 10.65
N MET A 746 6.71 21.07 9.81
CA MET A 746 8.12 20.80 9.51
C MET A 746 8.69 21.86 8.56
N ARG A 747 9.96 22.22 8.77
CA ARG A 747 10.65 23.20 7.91
C ARG A 747 10.86 22.60 6.50
N PRO A 748 10.57 23.32 5.40
CA PRO A 748 10.54 22.74 4.05
C PRO A 748 11.85 22.07 3.56
N ASP A 749 13.00 22.46 4.11
CA ASP A 749 14.31 21.87 3.78
C ASP A 749 14.55 20.49 4.41
N HIS A 750 13.89 20.16 5.52
CA HIS A 750 13.83 18.81 6.09
C HIS A 750 12.85 17.90 5.33
N MET A 751 11.87 18.50 4.64
CA MET A 751 10.83 17.79 3.88
C MET A 751 11.21 17.54 2.41
N ARG A 752 12.41 17.94 1.97
CA ARG A 752 12.90 17.67 0.60
C ARG A 752 13.09 16.17 0.37
N ARG A 753 12.81 15.70 -0.83
CA ARG A 753 13.09 14.32 -1.26
C ARG A 753 14.57 14.10 -1.57
N LEU A 754 15.17 15.02 -2.32
CA LEU A 754 16.59 14.98 -2.70
C LEU A 754 17.41 15.87 -1.76
N ASN A 755 18.44 15.29 -1.16
CA ASN A 755 19.35 15.94 -0.22
C ASN A 755 18.64 16.82 0.84
N PRO A 756 17.70 16.26 1.63
CA PRO A 756 17.12 16.95 2.78
C PRO A 756 18.20 17.43 3.73
N THR A 757 17.97 18.58 4.36
CA THR A 757 18.88 19.12 5.37
C THR A 757 18.75 18.29 6.64
N PRO A 758 19.84 17.79 7.24
CA PRO A 758 19.73 16.94 8.42
C PRO A 758 19.04 17.61 9.60
N TYR A 759 18.08 16.92 10.22
CA TYR A 759 17.47 17.41 11.45
C TYR A 759 18.43 17.27 12.63
N LYS A 760 18.42 18.26 13.54
CA LYS A 760 19.35 18.29 14.66
C LYS A 760 18.79 17.46 15.81
N VAL A 761 19.47 16.37 16.12
CA VAL A 761 19.31 15.65 17.39
C VAL A 761 20.54 15.95 18.25
N SER A 762 20.32 16.26 19.52
CA SER A 762 21.38 16.69 20.44
C SER A 762 21.15 16.20 21.87
N VAL A 763 22.19 16.31 22.68
CA VAL A 763 22.18 16.09 24.13
C VAL A 763 22.50 17.41 24.84
N SER A 764 22.08 17.52 26.11
CA SER A 764 22.54 18.56 27.03
C SER A 764 24.07 18.51 27.20
N ALA A 765 24.67 19.59 27.69
CA ALA A 765 26.09 19.59 28.02
C ALA A 765 26.43 18.52 29.08
N LYS A 766 25.63 18.42 30.14
CA LYS A 766 25.84 17.41 31.21
C LYS A 766 25.73 15.98 30.69
N LEU A 767 24.73 15.69 29.87
CA LEU A 767 24.56 14.36 29.29
C LEU A 767 25.67 14.04 28.28
N TYR A 768 26.15 15.02 27.50
CA TYR A 768 27.33 14.85 26.64
C TYR A 768 28.56 14.43 27.45
N ASP A 769 28.89 15.20 28.49
CA ASP A 769 30.11 14.97 29.28
C ASP A 769 30.01 13.63 30.03
N PHE A 770 28.81 13.26 30.49
CA PHE A 770 28.53 11.95 31.08
C PHE A 770 28.67 10.78 30.08
N ILE A 771 28.24 10.93 28.82
CA ILE A 771 28.45 9.91 27.77
C ILE A 771 29.94 9.64 27.56
N HIS A 772 30.76 10.70 27.48
CA HIS A 772 32.19 10.56 27.20
C HIS A 772 32.94 9.98 28.41
N PHE A 773 32.58 10.38 29.63
CA PHE A 773 33.09 9.75 30.85
C PHE A 773 32.77 8.25 30.90
N LEU A 774 31.52 7.86 30.66
CA LEU A 774 31.12 6.45 30.72
C LEU A 774 31.75 5.63 29.58
N TRP A 775 31.91 6.21 28.39
CA TRP A 775 32.63 5.57 27.29
C TRP A 775 34.08 5.27 27.68
N LEU A 776 34.83 6.27 28.16
CA LEU A 776 36.24 6.11 28.51
C LEU A 776 36.47 5.06 29.62
N ASN A 777 35.54 4.92 30.56
CA ASN A 777 35.63 3.93 31.64
C ASN A 777 35.32 2.49 31.18
N GLU A 778 34.49 2.32 30.15
CA GLU A 778 34.03 1.01 29.65
C GLU A 778 34.83 0.54 28.43
N ALA A 779 35.61 1.42 27.80
CA ALA A 779 36.49 1.09 26.68
C ALA A 779 37.79 0.43 27.18
N PRO A 780 38.14 -0.79 26.73
CA PRO A 780 39.38 -1.43 27.14
C PRO A 780 40.59 -0.68 26.59
N VAL A 781 41.60 -0.48 27.43
CA VAL A 781 42.91 0.03 27.01
C VAL A 781 43.75 -1.15 26.52
N GLY A 782 44.15 -1.13 25.26
CA GLY A 782 45.07 -2.12 24.70
C GLY A 782 46.52 -1.72 24.96
N GLU A 783 47.32 -2.62 25.53
CA GLU A 783 48.78 -2.51 25.50
C GLU A 783 49.29 -2.98 24.13
N LEU A 784 50.12 -2.15 23.48
CA LEU A 784 50.82 -2.50 22.25
C LEU A 784 52.26 -2.90 22.59
N GLN A 785 52.69 -4.06 22.11
CA GLN A 785 54.07 -4.58 22.24
C GLN A 785 54.79 -4.55 20.88
#